data_AF-A0A660RUZ9-F1
#
_entry.id   AF-A0A660RUZ9-F1
#
_cell.length_a   1.000
_cell.length_b   1.000
_cell.length_c   1.000
_cell.angle_alpha   90.00
_cell.angle_beta   90.00
_cell.angle_gamma   90.00
#
_symmetry.space_group_name_H-M   'P 1'
#
loop_
_entity.id
_entity.type
_entity.pdbx_description
1 polymer ?
#
loop_
_entity_poly.entity_id
_entity_poly.type
_entity_poly.pdbx_seq_one_letter_code
_entity_poly.pdbx_strand_id
1 'polypeptide(L)'
;MDINKILKFWIFLILNLFLIGIINNFVLAGEISKKCLKCHSVKREPKVLVSGEKLSLYVNSEKFEKSVHGALDCTICHSEIDPQTHPKPIKIESKKKYVKRVSKNCLLCHPLKALSSVHKNIVKIEIPCSKCHGAHYVMPIREWKKTVKGEKYCMFCHKLNIKKRLASKEIVNLKVNLNIIKHSVHAKVKCTDCHFRFSKKRHYVYNLKSKKEYTVKLSQQICKKCHTEEKLKENPAHYELSKTAPCIKCHGYHNVQPIKAFAKVRGNKYCLVCHSKDIKKKMENGEILSLKVNEEVLLRSAHKKLTCIKCHKDFSKGHPVRKYKSIKEYRMYAQEICKNCHVKECKEYKQSIHAKLYFKGNPKAPDCLKCHGYHNVQKISKDKKAQLANCSACHTKEKLVYKESVHYKALEKGKTKTAVCSNCHNAHKVEPVAVANLNRNCLKCHKNVKKVHNKWLWNPPFRVISFVDVHFNNINCAVCHIKDKKAITLVLINKSTKEPLSIKEVAKALRVSVDEVLSKIDLNKNNLIEEKELWNFLNLIKQKVNLDLRAKMAVVNPNDAHKIEPKNKAIKDCTVCHNIKSDFITELGLKKDEKVQKIAVDKKAMNSINVVPNVRHFYVLGLTKIKIFDTLFVLGIIAALGIAFGHLGLRIITTPIRRKRRGGM
;
A
#
# COMPACT_ATOMS: atom_id res chain seq x y z
N MET A 1 -41.40 -83.27 -65.80
CA MET A 1 -40.43 -82.17 -65.96
C MET A 1 -40.42 -81.38 -64.65
N ASP A 2 -39.31 -81.39 -63.92
CA ASP A 2 -39.27 -81.01 -62.49
C ASP A 2 -39.17 -79.49 -62.32
N ILE A 3 -40.30 -78.87 -61.93
CA ILE A 3 -40.46 -77.41 -61.76
C ILE A 3 -39.41 -76.84 -60.78
N ASN A 4 -38.96 -77.63 -59.80
CA ASN A 4 -37.94 -77.21 -58.84
C ASN A 4 -36.55 -77.04 -59.46
N LYS A 5 -36.20 -77.78 -60.52
CA LYS A 5 -34.93 -77.59 -61.25
C LYS A 5 -34.95 -76.31 -62.08
N ILE A 6 -36.10 -75.99 -62.69
CA ILE A 6 -36.27 -74.77 -63.48
C ILE A 6 -36.22 -73.53 -62.58
N LEU A 7 -36.89 -73.57 -61.42
CA LEU A 7 -36.88 -72.44 -60.47
C LEU A 7 -35.48 -72.18 -59.89
N LYS A 8 -34.73 -73.24 -59.54
CA LYS A 8 -33.34 -73.11 -59.06
C LYS A 8 -32.40 -72.58 -60.13
N PHE A 9 -32.61 -72.98 -61.39
CA PHE A 9 -31.83 -72.46 -62.53
C PHE A 9 -32.08 -70.96 -62.74
N TRP A 10 -33.34 -70.51 -62.71
CA TRP A 10 -33.67 -69.09 -62.86
C TRP A 10 -33.23 -68.25 -61.67
N ILE A 11 -33.33 -68.74 -60.43
CA ILE A 11 -32.81 -68.05 -59.25
C ILE A 11 -31.27 -67.93 -59.32
N PHE A 12 -30.57 -68.97 -59.75
CA PHE A 12 -29.12 -68.94 -59.95
C PHE A 12 -28.71 -67.99 -61.08
N LEU A 13 -29.47 -67.95 -62.17
CA LEU A 13 -29.24 -67.04 -63.29
C LEU A 13 -29.47 -65.58 -62.89
N ILE A 14 -30.56 -65.29 -62.15
CA ILE A 14 -30.87 -63.94 -61.65
C ILE A 14 -29.84 -63.49 -60.62
N LEU A 15 -29.41 -64.35 -59.69
CA LEU A 15 -28.34 -64.03 -58.73
C LEU A 15 -27.00 -63.76 -59.41
N ASN A 16 -26.64 -64.53 -60.45
CA ASN A 16 -25.41 -64.28 -61.21
C ASN A 16 -25.51 -63.02 -62.09
N LEU A 17 -26.66 -62.76 -62.72
CA LEU A 17 -26.89 -61.52 -63.47
C LEU A 17 -26.89 -60.28 -62.56
N PHE A 18 -27.40 -60.40 -61.34
CA PHE A 18 -27.32 -59.35 -60.32
C PHE A 18 -25.89 -59.15 -59.81
N LEU A 19 -25.11 -60.22 -59.65
CA LEU A 19 -23.68 -60.15 -59.31
C LEU A 19 -22.87 -59.49 -60.43
N ILE A 20 -23.12 -59.85 -61.70
CA ILE A 20 -22.47 -59.26 -62.88
C ILE A 20 -22.87 -57.78 -63.03
N GLY A 21 -24.12 -57.41 -62.72
CA GLY A 21 -24.58 -56.01 -62.67
C GLY A 21 -23.92 -55.18 -61.57
N ILE A 22 -23.64 -55.78 -60.39
CA ILE A 22 -22.90 -55.12 -59.30
C ILE A 22 -21.40 -55.02 -59.63
N ILE A 23 -20.81 -56.05 -60.25
CA ILE A 23 -19.40 -56.06 -60.66
C ILE A 23 -19.15 -55.04 -61.78
N ASN A 24 -20.03 -54.95 -62.79
CA ASN A 24 -19.89 -53.97 -63.88
C ASN A 24 -20.05 -52.51 -63.39
N ASN A 25 -20.89 -52.25 -62.37
CA ASN A 25 -20.98 -50.92 -61.75
C ASN A 25 -19.76 -50.56 -60.89
N PHE A 26 -19.03 -51.54 -60.34
CA PHE A 26 -17.78 -51.29 -59.60
C PHE A 26 -16.56 -51.14 -60.51
N VAL A 27 -16.56 -51.77 -61.70
CA VAL A 27 -15.46 -51.69 -62.68
C VAL A 27 -15.37 -50.29 -63.33
N LEU A 28 -16.47 -49.54 -63.37
CA LEU A 28 -16.51 -48.17 -63.93
C LEU A 28 -15.96 -47.08 -62.99
N ALA A 29 -15.82 -47.35 -61.68
CA ALA A 29 -15.27 -46.41 -60.71
C ALA A 29 -13.73 -46.50 -60.68
N GLY A 30 -13.03 -45.65 -61.42
CA GLY A 30 -11.56 -45.60 -61.44
C GLY A 30 -10.92 -45.24 -62.78
N GLU A 31 -11.67 -45.26 -63.88
CA GLU A 31 -11.16 -44.87 -65.20
C GLU A 31 -10.77 -43.39 -65.27
N ILE A 32 -11.50 -42.52 -64.57
CA ILE A 32 -11.25 -41.08 -64.57
C ILE A 32 -10.00 -40.78 -63.73
N SER A 33 -9.84 -41.44 -62.57
CA SER A 33 -8.61 -41.35 -61.77
C SER A 33 -7.34 -41.71 -62.55
N LYS A 34 -7.38 -42.78 -63.37
CA LYS A 34 -6.26 -43.18 -64.23
C LYS A 34 -5.89 -42.09 -65.24
N LYS A 35 -6.88 -41.40 -65.83
CA LYS A 35 -6.65 -40.26 -66.74
C LYS A 35 -5.99 -39.08 -66.02
N CYS A 36 -6.45 -38.72 -64.82
CA CYS A 36 -5.84 -37.65 -64.02
C CYS A 36 -4.39 -37.98 -63.62
N LEU A 37 -4.13 -39.23 -63.22
CA LEU A 37 -2.81 -39.65 -62.76
C LEU A 37 -1.75 -39.64 -63.88
N LYS A 38 -2.10 -39.72 -65.17
CA LYS A 38 -1.13 -39.56 -66.28
C LYS A 38 -0.31 -38.26 -66.17
N CYS A 39 -0.91 -37.18 -65.70
CA CYS A 39 -0.21 -35.91 -65.47
C CYS A 39 0.11 -35.65 -63.99
N HIS A 40 -0.79 -36.02 -63.07
CA HIS A 40 -0.64 -35.71 -61.65
C HIS A 40 0.31 -36.66 -60.89
N SER A 41 0.68 -37.80 -61.47
CA SER A 41 1.73 -38.67 -60.92
C SER A 41 3.15 -38.25 -61.31
N VAL A 42 3.31 -37.21 -62.14
CA VAL A 42 4.62 -36.69 -62.54
C VAL A 42 5.03 -35.57 -61.58
N LYS A 43 6.24 -35.66 -61.00
CA LYS A 43 6.77 -34.56 -60.17
C LYS A 43 7.07 -33.36 -61.06
N ARG A 44 6.46 -32.23 -60.76
CA ARG A 44 6.63 -30.96 -61.48
C ARG A 44 6.87 -29.82 -60.49
N GLU A 45 7.35 -28.69 -60.99
CA GLU A 45 7.48 -27.48 -60.19
C GLU A 45 6.13 -27.10 -59.55
N PRO A 46 6.12 -26.70 -58.27
CA PRO A 46 4.89 -26.32 -57.60
C PRO A 46 4.22 -25.09 -58.24
N LYS A 47 2.89 -25.10 -58.30
CA LYS A 47 2.11 -23.92 -58.69
C LYS A 47 2.25 -22.81 -57.64
N VAL A 48 2.65 -21.61 -58.05
CA VAL A 48 2.63 -20.43 -57.18
C VAL A 48 1.20 -19.92 -57.06
N LEU A 49 0.72 -19.82 -55.82
CA LEU A 49 -0.63 -19.31 -55.50
C LEU A 49 -0.64 -17.77 -55.45
N VAL A 50 -1.83 -17.17 -55.43
CA VAL A 50 -1.99 -15.72 -55.27
C VAL A 50 -1.34 -15.22 -53.97
N SER A 51 -1.33 -16.05 -52.92
CA SER A 51 -0.63 -15.78 -51.66
C SER A 51 0.90 -15.84 -51.72
N GLY A 52 1.49 -16.20 -52.86
CA GLY A 52 2.92 -16.50 -53.00
C GLY A 52 3.31 -17.90 -52.50
N GLU A 53 2.37 -18.69 -51.95
CA GLU A 53 2.65 -20.06 -51.50
C GLU A 53 2.87 -21.01 -52.69
N LYS A 54 3.87 -21.90 -52.61
CA LYS A 54 4.12 -22.96 -53.61
C LYS A 54 3.31 -24.23 -53.35
N LEU A 55 2.33 -24.58 -54.19
CA LEU A 55 1.48 -25.78 -54.07
C LEU A 55 1.88 -26.87 -55.06
N SER A 56 2.37 -28.01 -54.54
CA SER A 56 2.62 -29.19 -55.37
C SER A 56 1.30 -29.85 -55.81
N LEU A 57 1.21 -30.20 -57.09
CA LEU A 57 0.08 -30.91 -57.69
C LEU A 57 0.34 -32.42 -57.84
N TYR A 58 1.48 -32.90 -57.35
CA TYR A 58 1.92 -34.29 -57.44
C TYR A 58 1.10 -35.21 -56.52
N VAL A 59 0.73 -36.37 -57.04
CA VAL A 59 0.06 -37.46 -56.33
C VAL A 59 0.83 -38.75 -56.59
N ASN A 60 1.28 -39.44 -55.55
CA ASN A 60 1.90 -40.75 -55.70
C ASN A 60 0.78 -41.79 -55.95
N SER A 61 0.73 -42.34 -57.16
CA SER A 61 -0.29 -43.29 -57.61
C SER A 61 -0.31 -44.56 -56.75
N GLU A 62 0.84 -45.20 -56.57
CA GLU A 62 0.98 -46.45 -55.80
C GLU A 62 0.50 -46.28 -54.34
N LYS A 63 0.80 -45.13 -53.72
CA LYS A 63 0.31 -44.82 -52.38
C LYS A 63 -1.19 -44.56 -52.38
N PHE A 64 -1.71 -43.79 -53.34
CA PHE A 64 -3.14 -43.50 -53.43
C PHE A 64 -3.97 -44.79 -53.58
N GLU A 65 -3.55 -45.69 -54.46
CA GLU A 65 -4.20 -47.00 -54.68
C GLU A 65 -4.25 -47.85 -53.41
N LYS A 66 -3.20 -47.80 -52.58
CA LYS A 66 -3.15 -48.48 -51.28
C LYS A 66 -3.95 -47.78 -50.17
N SER A 67 -4.60 -46.64 -50.46
CA SER A 67 -5.43 -45.94 -49.48
C SER A 67 -6.84 -46.51 -49.38
N VAL A 68 -7.56 -46.19 -48.30
CA VAL A 68 -8.96 -46.62 -48.14
C VAL A 68 -9.92 -46.07 -49.20
N HIS A 69 -9.47 -45.09 -49.98
CA HIS A 69 -10.22 -44.48 -51.10
C HIS A 69 -9.55 -44.76 -52.45
N GLY A 70 -8.60 -45.71 -52.53
CA GLY A 70 -7.85 -45.99 -53.76
C GLY A 70 -8.71 -46.45 -54.93
N ALA A 71 -9.89 -47.01 -54.64
CA ALA A 71 -10.89 -47.42 -55.63
C ALA A 71 -11.86 -46.29 -56.04
N LEU A 72 -11.72 -45.08 -55.49
CA LEU A 72 -12.62 -43.96 -55.80
C LEU A 72 -12.06 -43.08 -56.92
N ASP A 73 -12.95 -42.55 -57.76
CA ASP A 73 -12.59 -41.53 -58.73
C ASP A 73 -12.22 -40.19 -58.07
N CYS A 74 -11.21 -39.52 -58.62
CA CYS A 74 -10.69 -38.25 -58.10
C CYS A 74 -11.78 -37.18 -57.98
N THR A 75 -12.78 -37.20 -58.87
CA THR A 75 -13.93 -36.27 -58.91
C THR A 75 -14.85 -36.40 -57.70
N ILE A 76 -14.85 -37.52 -56.98
CA ILE A 76 -15.65 -37.69 -55.76
C ILE A 76 -15.15 -36.74 -54.66
N CYS A 77 -13.84 -36.60 -54.52
CA CYS A 77 -13.22 -35.66 -53.58
C CYS A 77 -13.03 -34.26 -54.20
N HIS A 78 -12.86 -34.19 -55.53
CA HIS A 78 -12.69 -32.97 -56.30
C HIS A 78 -13.94 -32.67 -57.14
N SER A 79 -15.10 -32.61 -56.50
CA SER A 79 -16.41 -32.45 -57.18
C SER A 79 -16.56 -31.17 -58.00
N GLU A 80 -15.73 -30.16 -57.72
CA GLU A 80 -15.70 -28.89 -58.46
C GLU A 80 -14.83 -28.96 -59.73
N ILE A 81 -14.13 -30.07 -59.97
CA ILE A 81 -13.30 -30.27 -61.16
C ILE A 81 -14.08 -31.10 -62.17
N ASP A 82 -14.38 -30.46 -63.30
CA ASP A 82 -14.93 -31.13 -64.47
C ASP A 82 -13.78 -31.75 -65.31
N PRO A 83 -13.75 -33.09 -65.47
CA PRO A 83 -12.74 -33.79 -66.26
C PRO A 83 -12.69 -33.38 -67.74
N GLN A 84 -13.79 -32.87 -68.31
CA GLN A 84 -13.87 -32.50 -69.72
C GLN A 84 -13.21 -31.14 -70.00
N THR A 85 -13.24 -30.22 -69.03
CA THR A 85 -12.73 -28.85 -69.18
C THR A 85 -11.41 -28.61 -68.44
N HIS A 86 -10.89 -29.60 -67.73
CA HIS A 86 -9.58 -29.55 -67.10
C HIS A 86 -8.46 -29.88 -68.11
N PRO A 87 -7.36 -29.11 -68.21
CA PRO A 87 -6.84 -28.17 -67.20
C PRO A 87 -7.09 -26.67 -67.51
N LYS A 88 -8.22 -26.10 -67.07
CA LYS A 88 -8.40 -24.64 -66.98
C LYS A 88 -7.75 -24.04 -65.71
N PRO A 89 -7.17 -22.82 -65.76
CA PRO A 89 -6.55 -22.19 -64.60
C PRO A 89 -7.54 -21.87 -63.48
N ILE A 90 -7.55 -22.69 -62.42
CA ILE A 90 -8.29 -22.37 -61.20
C ILE A 90 -7.48 -21.35 -60.38
N LYS A 91 -8.08 -20.20 -60.06
CA LYS A 91 -7.50 -19.21 -59.14
C LYS A 91 -7.63 -19.73 -57.71
N ILE A 92 -6.48 -19.98 -57.07
CA ILE A 92 -6.40 -20.45 -55.69
C ILE A 92 -5.73 -19.36 -54.85
N GLU A 93 -6.47 -18.80 -53.91
CA GLU A 93 -5.99 -17.69 -53.08
C GLU A 93 -4.88 -18.11 -52.11
N SER A 94 -5.05 -19.25 -51.43
CA SER A 94 -4.05 -19.79 -50.49
C SER A 94 -4.26 -21.29 -50.26
N LYS A 95 -3.22 -21.98 -49.78
CA LYS A 95 -3.30 -23.40 -49.40
C LYS A 95 -4.37 -23.64 -48.34
N LYS A 96 -4.47 -22.74 -47.35
CA LYS A 96 -5.43 -22.86 -46.25
C LYS A 96 -6.87 -22.82 -46.77
N LYS A 97 -7.22 -21.85 -47.63
CA LYS A 97 -8.57 -21.75 -48.21
C LYS A 97 -8.88 -22.95 -49.12
N TYR A 98 -7.92 -23.36 -49.94
CA TYR A 98 -8.07 -24.53 -50.82
C TYR A 98 -8.33 -25.82 -50.04
N VAL A 99 -7.50 -26.12 -49.04
CA VAL A 99 -7.65 -27.33 -48.22
C VAL A 99 -8.96 -27.30 -47.43
N LYS A 100 -9.37 -26.13 -46.91
CA LYS A 100 -10.66 -25.97 -46.21
C LYS A 100 -11.83 -26.22 -47.17
N ARG A 101 -11.74 -25.78 -48.42
CA ARG A 101 -12.76 -26.00 -49.46
C ARG A 101 -12.88 -27.49 -49.79
N VAL A 102 -11.79 -28.12 -50.25
CA VAL A 102 -11.77 -29.55 -50.64
C VAL A 102 -12.14 -30.48 -49.48
N SER A 103 -11.70 -30.18 -48.25
CA SER A 103 -12.03 -31.03 -47.08
C SER A 103 -13.52 -31.03 -46.71
N LYS A 104 -14.34 -30.11 -47.25
CA LYS A 104 -15.80 -30.16 -47.08
C LYS A 104 -16.42 -31.36 -47.81
N ASN A 105 -15.83 -31.78 -48.93
CA ASN A 105 -16.33 -32.90 -49.72
C ASN A 105 -16.24 -34.22 -48.96
N CYS A 106 -15.30 -34.35 -48.01
CA CYS A 106 -15.27 -35.49 -47.10
C CYS A 106 -16.58 -35.66 -46.31
N LEU A 107 -17.30 -34.58 -46.01
CA LEU A 107 -18.54 -34.61 -45.21
C LEU A 107 -19.75 -35.11 -46.00
N LEU A 108 -19.66 -35.21 -47.34
CA LEU A 108 -20.69 -35.80 -48.18
C LEU A 108 -20.88 -37.29 -47.83
N CYS A 109 -19.78 -38.00 -47.57
CA CYS A 109 -19.79 -39.42 -47.21
C CYS A 109 -19.48 -39.67 -45.72
N HIS A 110 -18.77 -38.77 -45.03
CA HIS A 110 -18.44 -38.88 -43.60
C HIS A 110 -19.17 -37.82 -42.75
N PRO A 111 -20.46 -38.03 -42.42
CA PRO A 111 -21.26 -37.04 -41.72
C PRO A 111 -20.74 -36.82 -40.29
N LEU A 112 -20.76 -35.56 -39.82
CA LEU A 112 -20.23 -35.17 -38.49
C LEU A 112 -20.87 -35.92 -37.32
N LYS A 113 -22.09 -36.44 -37.48
CA LYS A 113 -22.79 -37.24 -36.46
C LYS A 113 -22.12 -38.60 -36.21
N ALA A 114 -21.40 -39.14 -37.19
CA ALA A 114 -20.66 -40.40 -37.08
C ALA A 114 -19.30 -40.23 -36.37
N LEU A 115 -18.84 -38.99 -36.15
CA LEU A 115 -17.58 -38.73 -35.47
C LEU A 115 -17.75 -38.75 -33.96
N SER A 116 -16.74 -39.26 -33.25
CA SER A 116 -16.72 -39.16 -31.78
C SER A 116 -16.75 -37.70 -31.32
N SER A 117 -17.30 -37.46 -30.12
CA SER A 117 -17.45 -36.10 -29.55
C SER A 117 -16.15 -35.27 -29.60
N VAL A 118 -14.99 -35.91 -29.37
CA VAL A 118 -13.68 -35.27 -29.46
C VAL A 118 -13.34 -34.83 -30.89
N HIS A 119 -13.55 -35.69 -31.89
CA HIS A 119 -13.29 -35.36 -33.30
C HIS A 119 -14.26 -34.30 -33.83
N LYS A 120 -15.55 -34.41 -33.47
CA LYS A 120 -16.57 -33.41 -33.80
C LYS A 120 -16.16 -32.02 -33.31
N ASN A 121 -15.60 -31.91 -32.10
CA ASN A 121 -15.11 -30.65 -31.56
C ASN A 121 -13.83 -30.16 -32.23
N ILE A 122 -12.89 -31.04 -32.60
CA ILE A 122 -11.65 -30.66 -33.29
C ILE A 122 -11.93 -30.16 -34.71
N VAL A 123 -12.80 -30.83 -35.45
CA VAL A 123 -13.16 -30.47 -36.85
C VAL A 123 -13.96 -29.16 -36.89
N LYS A 124 -14.81 -28.90 -35.88
CA LYS A 124 -15.48 -27.60 -35.71
C LYS A 124 -14.52 -26.42 -35.49
N ILE A 125 -13.27 -26.66 -35.07
CA ILE A 125 -12.24 -25.64 -34.76
C ILE A 125 -11.40 -25.26 -36.02
N GLU A 126 -11.95 -25.39 -37.22
CA GLU A 126 -11.29 -25.06 -38.50
C GLU A 126 -10.01 -25.88 -38.82
N ILE A 127 -9.80 -27.05 -38.23
CA ILE A 127 -8.71 -27.96 -38.62
C ILE A 127 -9.23 -28.87 -39.74
N PRO A 128 -8.70 -28.79 -40.98
CA PRO A 128 -9.15 -29.65 -42.08
C PRO A 128 -8.83 -31.13 -41.83
N CYS A 129 -9.71 -32.03 -42.26
CA CYS A 129 -9.56 -33.49 -42.09
C CYS A 129 -8.21 -34.01 -42.59
N SER A 130 -7.73 -33.47 -43.72
CA SER A 130 -6.46 -33.85 -44.34
C SER A 130 -5.22 -33.51 -43.52
N LYS A 131 -5.31 -32.61 -42.53
CA LYS A 131 -4.21 -32.34 -41.59
C LYS A 131 -3.93 -33.51 -40.64
N CYS A 132 -4.91 -34.40 -40.45
CA CYS A 132 -4.78 -35.60 -39.64
C CYS A 132 -4.75 -36.86 -40.50
N HIS A 133 -5.66 -36.97 -41.47
CA HIS A 133 -5.85 -38.21 -42.24
C HIS A 133 -4.98 -38.34 -43.48
N GLY A 134 -4.27 -37.28 -43.89
CA GLY A 134 -3.67 -37.20 -45.22
C GLY A 134 -4.68 -36.69 -46.26
N ALA A 135 -4.20 -36.20 -47.40
CA ALA A 135 -5.05 -35.68 -48.48
C ALA A 135 -5.36 -36.75 -49.54
N HIS A 136 -4.32 -37.37 -50.08
CA HIS A 136 -4.41 -38.42 -51.12
C HIS A 136 -3.89 -39.79 -50.61
N TYR A 137 -3.62 -39.92 -49.32
CA TYR A 137 -3.23 -41.19 -48.72
C TYR A 137 -3.84 -41.27 -47.33
N VAL A 138 -5.06 -41.81 -47.28
CA VAL A 138 -5.80 -42.01 -46.04
C VAL A 138 -5.64 -43.45 -45.58
N MET A 139 -5.04 -43.62 -44.42
CA MET A 139 -4.82 -44.93 -43.78
C MET A 139 -5.87 -45.16 -42.68
N PRO A 140 -6.32 -46.41 -42.44
CA PRO A 140 -7.16 -46.74 -41.31
C PRO A 140 -6.53 -46.33 -39.97
N ILE A 141 -7.34 -45.75 -39.07
CA ILE A 141 -6.87 -45.33 -37.72
C ILE A 141 -6.29 -46.51 -36.93
N ARG A 142 -6.85 -47.72 -37.11
CA ARG A 142 -6.36 -48.94 -36.43
C ARG A 142 -4.92 -49.25 -36.81
N GLU A 143 -4.56 -49.10 -38.08
CA GLU A 143 -3.20 -49.34 -38.59
C GLU A 143 -2.25 -48.21 -38.22
N TRP A 144 -2.71 -46.96 -38.34
CA TRP A 144 -1.96 -45.79 -37.88
C TRP A 144 -1.56 -45.88 -36.40
N LYS A 145 -2.45 -46.39 -35.53
CA LYS A 145 -2.15 -46.59 -34.11
C LYS A 145 -1.02 -47.60 -33.83
N LYS A 146 -0.80 -48.55 -34.76
CA LYS A 146 0.31 -49.52 -34.67
C LYS A 146 1.65 -48.88 -35.02
N THR A 147 1.67 -47.93 -35.95
CA THR A 147 2.91 -47.28 -36.43
C THR A 147 3.43 -46.17 -35.50
N VAL A 148 2.56 -45.56 -34.69
CA VAL A 148 2.95 -44.44 -33.80
C VAL A 148 3.26 -44.92 -32.36
N LYS A 149 4.50 -44.69 -31.90
CA LYS A 149 4.99 -45.05 -30.56
C LYS A 149 5.29 -43.82 -29.68
N GLY A 150 5.17 -44.00 -28.36
CA GLY A 150 5.56 -43.00 -27.35
C GLY A 150 4.86 -41.65 -27.50
N GLU A 151 5.60 -40.57 -27.27
CA GLU A 151 5.10 -39.19 -27.26
C GLU A 151 4.60 -38.71 -28.63
N LYS A 152 5.05 -39.34 -29.71
CA LYS A 152 4.57 -39.07 -31.07
C LYS A 152 3.05 -39.28 -31.19
N TYR A 153 2.47 -40.16 -30.36
CA TYR A 153 1.02 -40.37 -30.31
C TYR A 153 0.30 -39.15 -29.74
N CYS A 154 0.72 -38.64 -28.58
CA CYS A 154 0.13 -37.46 -27.94
C CYS A 154 0.30 -36.21 -28.82
N MET A 155 1.50 -36.05 -29.38
CA MET A 155 1.86 -34.89 -30.19
C MET A 155 1.18 -34.86 -31.55
N PHE A 156 0.52 -35.94 -31.98
CA PHE A 156 -0.28 -35.91 -33.20
C PHE A 156 -1.37 -34.83 -33.14
N CYS A 157 -2.09 -34.79 -32.02
CA CYS A 157 -3.11 -33.77 -31.76
C CYS A 157 -2.51 -32.55 -31.06
N HIS A 158 -1.70 -32.76 -30.01
CA HIS A 158 -1.23 -31.68 -29.16
C HIS A 158 -0.19 -30.75 -29.80
N LYS A 159 0.33 -31.04 -31.00
CA LYS A 159 1.10 -30.04 -31.78
C LYS A 159 0.22 -28.95 -32.41
N LEU A 160 -1.08 -29.21 -32.55
CA LEU A 160 -2.05 -28.33 -33.20
C LEU A 160 -2.58 -27.29 -32.20
N ASN A 161 -3.14 -26.19 -32.72
CA ASN A 161 -3.75 -25.12 -31.93
C ASN A 161 -5.13 -25.53 -31.37
N ILE A 162 -5.18 -26.59 -30.57
CA ILE A 162 -6.41 -27.07 -29.95
C ILE A 162 -6.71 -26.19 -28.73
N LYS A 163 -7.92 -25.64 -28.68
CA LYS A 163 -8.39 -24.78 -27.58
C LYS A 163 -9.53 -25.48 -26.85
N LYS A 164 -9.52 -25.43 -25.52
CA LYS A 164 -10.64 -25.87 -24.68
C LYS A 164 -11.22 -24.68 -23.94
N ARG A 165 -12.53 -24.48 -24.06
CA ARG A 165 -13.28 -23.53 -23.24
C ARG A 165 -13.68 -24.22 -21.93
N LEU A 166 -13.36 -23.60 -20.80
CA LEU A 166 -13.73 -24.05 -19.46
C LEU A 166 -15.13 -23.54 -19.09
N ALA A 167 -15.71 -24.06 -18.00
CA ALA A 167 -17.01 -23.61 -17.51
C ALA A 167 -17.01 -22.11 -17.16
N SER A 168 -15.88 -21.56 -16.70
CA SER A 168 -15.64 -20.13 -16.47
C SER A 168 -15.60 -19.29 -17.76
N LYS A 169 -15.85 -19.88 -18.93
CA LYS A 169 -15.66 -19.32 -20.28
C LYS A 169 -14.20 -19.04 -20.65
N GLU A 170 -13.24 -19.23 -19.74
CA GLU A 170 -11.81 -19.11 -20.02
C GLU A 170 -11.34 -20.14 -21.06
N ILE A 171 -10.37 -19.76 -21.89
CA ILE A 171 -9.80 -20.65 -22.91
C ILE A 171 -8.41 -21.13 -22.49
N VAL A 172 -8.22 -22.45 -22.44
CA VAL A 172 -6.92 -23.10 -22.27
C VAL A 172 -6.41 -23.59 -23.62
N ASN A 173 -5.19 -23.22 -23.97
CA ASN A 173 -4.51 -23.75 -25.14
C ASN A 173 -3.87 -25.10 -24.78
N LEU A 174 -4.19 -26.14 -25.53
CA LEU A 174 -3.68 -27.49 -25.34
C LEU A 174 -2.47 -27.80 -26.22
N LYS A 175 -1.99 -26.81 -26.98
CA LYS A 175 -0.79 -26.95 -27.79
C LYS A 175 0.44 -27.15 -26.92
N VAL A 176 1.24 -28.15 -27.27
CA VAL A 176 2.50 -28.51 -26.66
C VAL A 176 3.62 -28.33 -27.67
N ASN A 177 4.77 -27.83 -27.21
CA ASN A 177 5.99 -27.74 -27.99
C ASN A 177 7.05 -28.63 -27.34
N LEU A 178 7.41 -29.72 -28.01
CA LEU A 178 8.43 -30.64 -27.50
C LEU A 178 9.79 -29.97 -27.33
N ASN A 179 10.11 -28.95 -28.15
CA ASN A 179 11.38 -28.26 -28.02
C ASN A 179 11.52 -27.57 -26.66
N ILE A 180 10.42 -27.01 -26.15
CA ILE A 180 10.40 -26.37 -24.84
C ILE A 180 10.63 -27.38 -23.71
N ILE A 181 10.03 -28.58 -23.82
CA ILE A 181 10.18 -29.65 -22.82
C ILE A 181 11.62 -30.18 -22.82
N LYS A 182 12.24 -30.35 -23.99
CA LYS A 182 13.64 -30.81 -24.13
C LYS A 182 14.66 -29.88 -23.47
N HIS A 183 14.33 -28.59 -23.32
CA HIS A 183 15.18 -27.61 -22.63
C HIS A 183 14.77 -27.38 -21.16
N SER A 184 13.84 -28.17 -20.65
CA SER A 184 13.41 -28.11 -19.24
C SER A 184 14.16 -29.12 -18.38
N VAL A 185 14.00 -29.03 -17.06
CA VAL A 185 14.53 -30.04 -16.11
C VAL A 185 13.92 -31.42 -16.29
N HIS A 186 12.79 -31.52 -17.00
CA HIS A 186 12.07 -32.75 -17.27
C HIS A 186 12.29 -33.27 -18.70
N ALA A 187 13.39 -32.89 -19.36
CA ALA A 187 13.68 -33.30 -20.74
C ALA A 187 13.67 -34.82 -20.98
N LYS A 188 13.96 -35.62 -19.94
CA LYS A 188 13.97 -37.09 -19.97
C LYS A 188 12.69 -37.74 -19.42
N VAL A 189 11.73 -36.95 -18.93
CA VAL A 189 10.48 -37.43 -18.34
C VAL A 189 9.44 -37.60 -19.45
N LYS A 190 8.78 -38.76 -19.51
CA LYS A 190 7.76 -39.02 -20.54
C LYS A 190 6.49 -38.26 -20.21
N CYS A 191 5.75 -37.85 -21.24
CA CYS A 191 4.43 -37.22 -21.09
C CYS A 191 3.50 -37.98 -20.11
N THR A 192 3.51 -39.32 -20.15
CA THR A 192 2.68 -40.19 -19.31
C THR A 192 3.09 -40.22 -17.84
N ASP A 193 4.32 -39.85 -17.51
CA ASP A 193 4.79 -39.84 -16.12
C ASP A 193 4.13 -38.66 -15.37
N CYS A 194 3.95 -37.53 -16.04
CA CYS A 194 3.16 -36.41 -15.53
C CYS A 194 1.65 -36.60 -15.77
N HIS A 195 1.28 -37.11 -16.94
CA HIS A 195 -0.11 -37.35 -17.35
C HIS A 195 -0.52 -38.83 -17.19
N PHE A 196 -0.35 -39.37 -15.99
CA PHE A 196 -0.56 -40.80 -15.69
C PHE A 196 -1.98 -41.33 -15.94
N ARG A 197 -2.98 -40.46 -16.09
CA ARG A 197 -4.37 -40.84 -16.44
C ARG A 197 -4.57 -41.04 -17.94
N PHE A 198 -3.54 -40.84 -18.75
CA PHE A 198 -3.58 -40.92 -20.20
C PHE A 198 -2.77 -42.10 -20.72
N SER A 199 -3.34 -42.80 -21.68
CA SER A 199 -2.71 -43.91 -22.39
C SER A 199 -3.26 -44.01 -23.81
N LYS A 200 -2.72 -44.94 -24.62
CA LYS A 200 -3.27 -45.23 -25.96
C LYS A 200 -4.74 -45.69 -25.93
N LYS A 201 -5.19 -46.28 -24.81
CA LYS A 201 -6.55 -46.82 -24.63
C LYS A 201 -7.47 -45.88 -23.84
N ARG A 202 -6.93 -44.92 -23.09
CA ARG A 202 -7.70 -44.04 -22.19
C ARG A 202 -7.24 -42.60 -22.32
N HIS A 203 -8.15 -41.71 -22.72
CA HIS A 203 -7.87 -40.28 -22.83
C HIS A 203 -8.80 -39.50 -21.91
N TYR A 204 -8.34 -39.20 -20.70
CA TYR A 204 -9.15 -38.55 -19.66
C TYR A 204 -9.39 -37.07 -19.96
N VAL A 205 -10.64 -36.61 -19.91
CA VAL A 205 -10.95 -35.19 -20.08
C VAL A 205 -11.26 -34.59 -18.72
N TYR A 206 -10.36 -33.77 -18.20
CA TYR A 206 -10.60 -33.08 -16.93
C TYR A 206 -11.82 -32.16 -17.02
N ASN A 207 -12.81 -32.35 -16.14
CA ASN A 207 -13.89 -31.40 -15.94
C ASN A 207 -13.43 -30.35 -14.91
N LEU A 208 -13.06 -29.16 -15.36
CA LEU A 208 -12.48 -28.11 -14.53
C LEU A 208 -13.19 -26.79 -14.78
N LYS A 209 -13.46 -26.06 -13.71
CA LYS A 209 -14.25 -24.83 -13.77
C LYS A 209 -13.41 -23.67 -14.28
N SER A 210 -12.14 -23.55 -13.85
CA SER A 210 -11.26 -22.40 -14.18
C SER A 210 -9.78 -22.76 -14.37
N LYS A 211 -9.01 -21.84 -14.96
CA LYS A 211 -7.54 -21.93 -15.07
C LYS A 211 -6.84 -21.99 -13.72
N LYS A 212 -7.38 -21.29 -12.71
CA LYS A 212 -6.85 -21.31 -11.35
C LYS A 212 -6.98 -22.70 -10.74
N GLU A 213 -8.17 -23.30 -10.85
CA GLU A 213 -8.42 -24.67 -10.39
C GLU A 213 -7.53 -25.68 -11.13
N TYR A 214 -7.40 -25.54 -12.45
CA TYR A 214 -6.48 -26.34 -13.27
C TYR A 214 -5.06 -26.28 -12.72
N THR A 215 -4.54 -25.09 -12.47
CA THR A 215 -3.15 -24.88 -12.04
C THR A 215 -2.89 -25.44 -10.64
N VAL A 216 -3.83 -25.25 -9.71
CA VAL A 216 -3.71 -25.75 -8.33
C VAL A 216 -3.78 -27.28 -8.30
N LYS A 217 -4.80 -27.86 -8.95
CA LYS A 217 -5.02 -29.30 -8.93
C LYS A 217 -3.89 -30.07 -9.62
N LEU A 218 -3.42 -29.62 -10.79
CA LEU A 218 -2.28 -30.26 -11.45
C LEU A 218 -1.01 -30.14 -10.61
N SER A 219 -0.73 -28.96 -10.06
CA SER A 219 0.48 -28.75 -9.26
C SER A 219 0.50 -29.62 -8.00
N GLN A 220 -0.64 -29.84 -7.36
CA GLN A 220 -0.71 -30.65 -6.14
C GLN A 220 -0.73 -32.16 -6.43
N GLN A 221 -1.37 -32.60 -7.51
CA GLN A 221 -1.55 -34.03 -7.79
C GLN A 221 -0.44 -34.64 -8.64
N ILE A 222 0.19 -33.85 -9.52
CA ILE A 222 1.20 -34.35 -10.47
C ILE A 222 2.59 -34.17 -9.88
N CYS A 223 2.95 -32.94 -9.48
CA CYS A 223 4.31 -32.65 -9.02
C CYS A 223 4.64 -33.40 -7.73
N LYS A 224 3.69 -33.51 -6.79
CA LYS A 224 3.90 -34.20 -5.50
C LYS A 224 4.13 -35.71 -5.61
N LYS A 225 3.85 -36.34 -6.76
CA LYS A 225 4.18 -37.76 -6.97
C LYS A 225 5.68 -38.02 -7.00
N CYS A 226 6.45 -37.04 -7.45
CA CYS A 226 7.91 -37.17 -7.59
C CYS A 226 8.67 -36.17 -6.69
N HIS A 227 8.04 -35.06 -6.32
CA HIS A 227 8.59 -34.05 -5.41
C HIS A 227 7.93 -34.16 -4.04
N THR A 228 8.55 -34.95 -3.16
CA THR A 228 8.04 -35.24 -1.81
C THR A 228 8.12 -34.01 -0.90
N GLU A 229 7.28 -33.99 0.14
CA GLU A 229 7.29 -32.90 1.12
C GLU A 229 8.60 -32.83 1.92
N GLU A 230 9.24 -33.96 2.18
CA GLU A 230 10.55 -34.03 2.85
C GLU A 230 11.61 -33.22 2.13
N LYS A 231 11.74 -33.40 0.81
CA LYS A 231 12.67 -32.62 -0.02
C LYS A 231 12.33 -31.13 -0.04
N LEU A 232 11.04 -30.77 0.07
CA LEU A 232 10.64 -29.37 0.14
C LEU A 232 10.99 -28.73 1.49
N LYS A 233 10.96 -29.50 2.59
CA LYS A 233 11.26 -29.03 3.95
C LYS A 233 12.72 -28.62 4.14
N GLU A 234 13.64 -29.09 3.29
CA GLU A 234 15.04 -28.63 3.27
C GLU A 234 15.15 -27.09 3.13
N ASN A 235 14.16 -26.46 2.48
CA ASN A 235 14.02 -25.01 2.44
C ASN A 235 12.67 -24.59 3.04
N PRO A 236 12.64 -24.13 4.31
CA PRO A 236 11.40 -23.77 5.00
C PRO A 236 10.55 -22.73 4.25
N ALA A 237 11.19 -21.75 3.58
CA ALA A 237 10.48 -20.74 2.80
C ALA A 237 9.82 -21.33 1.55
N HIS A 238 10.50 -22.24 0.87
CA HIS A 238 9.96 -22.95 -0.28
C HIS A 238 8.81 -23.89 0.14
N TYR A 239 8.95 -24.61 1.25
CA TYR A 239 7.91 -25.47 1.79
C TYR A 239 6.63 -24.70 2.11
N GLU A 240 6.73 -23.60 2.86
CA GLU A 240 5.56 -22.77 3.20
C GLU A 240 4.92 -22.13 1.95
N LEU A 241 5.74 -21.74 0.97
CA LEU A 241 5.22 -21.25 -0.31
C LEU A 241 4.44 -22.34 -1.06
N SER A 242 4.91 -23.59 -1.05
CA SER A 242 4.25 -24.71 -1.75
C SER A 242 2.85 -25.02 -1.23
N LYS A 243 2.55 -24.65 0.02
CA LYS A 243 1.21 -24.80 0.63
C LYS A 243 0.22 -23.77 0.10
N THR A 244 0.70 -22.60 -0.30
CA THR A 244 -0.14 -21.42 -0.60
C THR A 244 -0.13 -21.03 -2.08
N ALA A 245 0.90 -21.42 -2.83
CA ALA A 245 1.06 -21.12 -4.25
C ALA A 245 1.32 -22.40 -5.07
N PRO A 246 0.67 -22.57 -6.24
CA PRO A 246 0.95 -23.71 -7.10
C PRO A 246 2.34 -23.58 -7.72
N CYS A 247 3.10 -24.68 -7.76
CA CYS A 247 4.45 -24.80 -8.31
C CYS A 247 4.55 -24.20 -9.73
N ILE A 248 3.53 -24.44 -10.55
CA ILE A 248 3.46 -23.97 -11.94
C ILE A 248 3.54 -22.44 -12.05
N LYS A 249 3.10 -21.68 -11.03
CA LYS A 249 3.17 -20.21 -11.02
C LYS A 249 4.61 -19.69 -11.06
N CYS A 250 5.57 -20.49 -10.60
CA CYS A 250 6.98 -20.12 -10.55
C CYS A 250 7.82 -20.96 -11.49
N HIS A 251 7.58 -22.26 -11.55
CA HIS A 251 8.39 -23.19 -12.32
C HIS A 251 7.90 -23.38 -13.76
N GLY A 252 6.64 -23.07 -14.09
CA GLY A 252 6.04 -23.46 -15.37
C GLY A 252 5.52 -24.90 -15.34
N TYR A 253 4.99 -25.37 -16.48
CA TYR A 253 4.31 -26.68 -16.59
C TYR A 253 4.87 -27.60 -17.69
N HIS A 254 5.25 -27.05 -18.85
CA HIS A 254 5.99 -27.78 -19.91
C HIS A 254 7.40 -27.24 -20.11
N ASN A 255 7.70 -26.06 -19.56
CA ASN A 255 9.00 -25.42 -19.53
C ASN A 255 9.55 -25.41 -18.11
N VAL A 256 9.39 -26.51 -17.35
CA VAL A 256 9.69 -26.53 -15.91
C VAL A 256 11.13 -26.04 -15.66
N GLN A 257 11.26 -24.90 -14.98
CA GLN A 257 12.53 -24.22 -14.75
C GLN A 257 13.14 -24.62 -13.39
N PRO A 258 14.46 -24.87 -13.33
CA PRO A 258 15.14 -25.16 -12.08
C PRO A 258 15.31 -23.90 -11.23
N ILE A 259 15.39 -24.07 -9.91
CA ILE A 259 15.74 -22.98 -8.98
C ILE A 259 17.12 -22.40 -9.33
N LYS A 260 18.08 -23.25 -9.73
CA LYS A 260 19.43 -22.81 -10.14
C LYS A 260 19.43 -21.85 -11.34
N ALA A 261 18.43 -21.91 -12.24
CA ALA A 261 18.31 -20.93 -13.31
C ALA A 261 18.03 -19.52 -12.76
N PHE A 262 17.30 -19.44 -11.64
CA PHE A 262 17.05 -18.20 -10.92
C PHE A 262 18.23 -17.78 -10.03
N ALA A 263 19.08 -18.71 -9.59
CA ALA A 263 20.27 -18.43 -8.77
C ALA A 263 21.41 -17.71 -9.52
N LYS A 264 21.43 -17.75 -10.87
CA LYS A 264 22.35 -16.93 -11.67
C LYS A 264 22.05 -15.43 -11.59
N VAL A 265 20.87 -15.07 -11.10
CA VAL A 265 20.45 -13.70 -10.91
C VAL A 265 21.05 -13.18 -9.60
N ARG A 266 21.89 -12.13 -9.67
CA ARG A 266 22.56 -11.55 -8.50
C ARG A 266 21.80 -10.34 -7.94
N GLY A 267 22.07 -10.02 -6.67
CA GLY A 267 21.53 -8.83 -6.00
C GLY A 267 20.01 -8.86 -5.81
N ASN A 268 19.35 -7.71 -5.95
CA ASN A 268 17.91 -7.58 -5.69
C ASN A 268 17.05 -8.41 -6.62
N LYS A 269 17.52 -8.61 -7.86
CA LYS A 269 16.80 -9.38 -8.86
C LYS A 269 16.56 -10.83 -8.40
N TYR A 270 17.45 -11.42 -7.58
CA TYR A 270 17.25 -12.73 -6.98
C TYR A 270 15.98 -12.76 -6.11
N CYS A 271 15.86 -11.83 -5.17
CA CYS A 271 14.71 -11.72 -4.28
C CYS A 271 13.41 -11.48 -5.08
N LEU A 272 13.50 -10.65 -6.13
CA LEU A 272 12.38 -10.26 -6.97
C LEU A 272 11.85 -11.39 -7.86
N VAL A 273 12.60 -12.49 -8.09
CA VAL A 273 12.07 -13.68 -8.78
C VAL A 273 10.78 -14.17 -8.11
N CYS A 274 10.76 -14.16 -6.78
CA CYS A 274 9.60 -14.54 -5.99
C CYS A 274 8.80 -13.30 -5.55
N HIS A 275 9.47 -12.30 -4.98
CA HIS A 275 8.80 -11.17 -4.34
C HIS A 275 8.18 -10.18 -5.33
N SER A 276 8.45 -10.22 -6.64
CA SER A 276 7.66 -9.44 -7.62
C SER A 276 6.24 -9.98 -7.81
N LYS A 277 5.97 -11.21 -7.38
CA LYS A 277 4.69 -11.90 -7.57
C LYS A 277 3.76 -11.63 -6.39
N ASP A 278 2.46 -11.87 -6.59
CA ASP A 278 1.46 -11.80 -5.52
C ASP A 278 1.62 -12.99 -4.56
N ILE A 279 2.55 -12.85 -3.61
CA ILE A 279 2.77 -13.74 -2.47
C ILE A 279 2.16 -13.07 -1.25
N LYS A 280 1.48 -13.86 -0.43
CA LYS A 280 0.78 -13.39 0.76
C LYS A 280 1.19 -14.24 1.97
N LYS A 281 1.24 -13.61 3.14
CA LYS A 281 1.47 -14.25 4.42
C LYS A 281 0.26 -14.03 5.31
N LYS A 282 -0.34 -15.13 5.79
CA LYS A 282 -1.37 -15.08 6.83
C LYS A 282 -0.71 -15.01 8.20
N MET A 283 -1.13 -14.05 9.03
CA MET A 283 -0.74 -13.87 10.43
C MET A 283 -1.58 -14.80 11.32
N GLU A 284 -1.18 -14.99 12.58
CA GLU A 284 -1.89 -15.90 13.49
C GLU A 284 -3.32 -15.41 13.80
N ASN A 285 -3.53 -14.08 13.89
CA ASN A 285 -4.85 -13.47 14.01
C ASN A 285 -5.69 -13.48 12.72
N GLY A 286 -5.19 -14.10 11.64
CA GLY A 286 -5.87 -14.20 10.36
C GLY A 286 -5.63 -13.05 9.38
N GLU A 287 -4.98 -11.96 9.80
CA GLU A 287 -4.62 -10.86 8.90
C GLU A 287 -3.72 -11.33 7.75
N ILE A 288 -3.84 -10.71 6.58
CA ILE A 288 -3.07 -11.10 5.39
C ILE A 288 -2.15 -9.97 4.96
N LEU A 289 -0.85 -10.19 5.04
CA LEU A 289 0.17 -9.28 4.56
C LEU A 289 0.59 -9.66 3.14
N SER A 290 0.63 -8.69 2.23
CA SER A 290 1.28 -8.85 0.92
C SER A 290 2.80 -8.82 1.09
N LEU A 291 3.49 -9.83 0.55
CA LEU A 291 4.95 -9.86 0.47
C LEU A 291 5.47 -9.38 -0.89
N LYS A 292 4.57 -8.84 -1.73
CA LYS A 292 4.93 -8.32 -3.05
C LYS A 292 5.76 -7.05 -2.92
N VAL A 293 6.83 -6.99 -3.70
CA VAL A 293 7.71 -5.84 -3.87
C VAL A 293 7.60 -5.38 -5.32
N ASN A 294 7.16 -4.15 -5.51
CA ASN A 294 7.22 -3.49 -6.81
C ASN A 294 8.58 -2.82 -6.97
N GLU A 295 9.37 -3.30 -7.94
CA GLU A 295 10.72 -2.80 -8.21
C GLU A 295 10.72 -1.31 -8.60
N GLU A 296 9.76 -0.86 -9.40
CA GLU A 296 9.66 0.55 -9.82
C GLU A 296 9.41 1.49 -8.63
N VAL A 297 8.69 1.00 -7.63
CA VAL A 297 8.42 1.76 -6.40
C VAL A 297 9.71 1.84 -5.56
N LEU A 298 10.44 0.74 -5.45
CA LEU A 298 11.74 0.70 -4.76
C LEU A 298 12.77 1.60 -5.45
N LEU A 299 12.82 1.61 -6.77
CA LEU A 299 13.73 2.44 -7.56
C LEU A 299 13.45 3.94 -7.44
N ARG A 300 12.22 4.32 -7.06
CA ARG A 300 11.84 5.71 -6.74
C ARG A 300 12.10 6.10 -5.28
N SER A 301 12.46 5.14 -4.43
CA SER A 301 12.72 5.40 -3.01
C SER A 301 14.07 6.09 -2.77
N ALA A 302 14.23 6.63 -1.57
CA ALA A 302 15.51 7.13 -1.05
C ALA A 302 16.59 6.04 -1.02
N HIS A 303 16.19 4.77 -0.93
CA HIS A 303 17.05 3.61 -0.79
C HIS A 303 17.30 2.85 -2.10
N LYS A 304 16.98 3.43 -3.27
CA LYS A 304 17.10 2.76 -4.58
C LYS A 304 18.47 2.14 -4.90
N LYS A 305 19.55 2.61 -4.27
CA LYS A 305 20.92 2.10 -4.44
C LYS A 305 21.26 0.95 -3.49
N LEU A 306 20.42 0.64 -2.51
CA LEU A 306 20.67 -0.42 -1.53
C LEU A 306 20.23 -1.78 -2.07
N THR A 307 20.99 -2.82 -1.73
CA THR A 307 20.53 -4.18 -1.94
C THR A 307 19.56 -4.61 -0.84
N CYS A 308 18.64 -5.53 -1.13
CA CYS A 308 17.62 -6.00 -0.19
C CYS A 308 18.25 -6.42 1.15
N ILE A 309 19.37 -7.15 1.11
CA ILE A 309 20.10 -7.65 2.27
C ILE A 309 20.78 -6.56 3.12
N LYS A 310 20.97 -5.33 2.59
CA LYS A 310 21.49 -4.22 3.41
C LYS A 310 20.49 -3.79 4.47
N CYS A 311 19.19 -3.87 4.17
CA CYS A 311 18.11 -3.68 5.14
C CYS A 311 17.73 -5.01 5.80
N HIS A 312 17.50 -6.05 5.00
CA HIS A 312 17.11 -7.39 5.43
C HIS A 312 18.33 -8.28 5.73
N LYS A 313 19.17 -7.87 6.69
CA LYS A 313 20.45 -8.53 7.01
C LYS A 313 20.31 -10.02 7.32
N ASP A 314 19.21 -10.39 7.96
CA ASP A 314 18.90 -11.77 8.36
C ASP A 314 18.69 -12.72 7.16
N PHE A 315 18.57 -12.17 5.94
CA PHE A 315 18.39 -12.92 4.70
C PHE A 315 19.69 -13.15 3.92
N SER A 316 20.84 -12.76 4.49
CA SER A 316 22.16 -12.97 3.89
C SER A 316 22.65 -14.42 3.98
N LYS A 317 22.32 -15.12 5.08
CA LYS A 317 22.74 -16.51 5.36
C LYS A 317 21.64 -17.55 5.17
N GLY A 318 20.43 -17.13 4.79
CA GLY A 318 19.27 -18.01 4.65
C GLY A 318 17.99 -17.24 4.34
N HIS A 319 16.84 -17.92 4.36
CA HIS A 319 15.54 -17.28 4.18
C HIS A 319 14.60 -17.65 5.34
N PRO A 320 14.81 -17.07 6.54
CA PRO A 320 14.08 -17.47 7.74
C PRO A 320 12.57 -17.19 7.60
N VAL A 321 11.75 -18.15 8.00
CA VAL A 321 10.29 -17.99 8.05
C VAL A 321 9.87 -17.72 9.48
N ARG A 322 9.48 -16.48 9.77
CA ARG A 322 8.99 -16.06 11.09
C ARG A 322 7.48 -16.11 11.17
N LYS A 323 6.94 -16.39 12.35
CA LYS A 323 5.52 -16.22 12.66
C LYS A 323 5.32 -14.90 13.39
N TYR A 324 4.19 -14.25 13.13
CA TYR A 324 3.79 -13.00 13.78
C TYR A 324 2.31 -13.12 14.12
N LYS A 325 1.94 -12.68 15.31
CA LYS A 325 0.56 -12.62 15.82
C LYS A 325 -0.31 -11.72 14.94
N SER A 326 0.24 -10.60 14.47
CA SER A 326 -0.48 -9.58 13.69
C SER A 326 0.45 -8.76 12.77
N ILE A 327 -0.14 -8.00 11.84
CA ILE A 327 0.58 -7.01 11.02
C ILE A 327 1.21 -5.92 11.91
N LYS A 328 0.56 -5.55 13.03
CA LYS A 328 1.10 -4.58 13.99
C LYS A 328 2.43 -5.05 14.57
N GLU A 329 2.51 -6.32 15.00
CA GLU A 329 3.75 -6.90 15.52
C GLU A 329 4.85 -6.95 14.45
N TYR A 330 4.50 -7.36 13.22
CA TYR A 330 5.43 -7.32 12.09
C TYR A 330 6.01 -5.92 11.87
N ARG A 331 5.17 -4.87 11.95
CA ARG A 331 5.60 -3.47 11.80
C ARG A 331 6.52 -3.01 12.93
N MET A 332 6.31 -3.48 14.16
CA MET A 332 7.21 -3.20 15.27
C MET A 332 8.61 -3.77 15.00
N TYR A 333 8.69 -5.01 14.52
CA TYR A 333 9.97 -5.60 14.12
C TYR A 333 10.59 -4.86 12.93
N ALA A 334 9.81 -4.52 11.91
CA ALA A 334 10.29 -3.82 10.72
C ALA A 334 10.83 -2.40 11.03
N GLN A 335 10.35 -1.73 12.08
CA GLN A 335 10.90 -0.44 12.52
C GLN A 335 12.33 -0.55 13.04
N GLU A 336 12.70 -1.66 13.69
CA GLU A 336 14.08 -1.85 14.18
C GLU A 336 15.08 -2.01 13.03
N ILE A 337 14.63 -2.40 11.82
CA ILE A 337 15.48 -2.38 10.61
C ILE A 337 15.96 -0.96 10.30
N CYS A 338 15.08 0.04 10.41
CA CYS A 338 15.43 1.44 10.15
C CYS A 338 16.46 1.96 11.16
N LYS A 339 16.36 1.53 12.42
CA LYS A 339 17.26 1.94 13.51
C LYS A 339 18.71 1.56 13.26
N ASN A 340 18.98 0.54 12.44
CA ASN A 340 20.35 0.15 12.06
C ASN A 340 21.15 1.30 11.38
N CYS A 341 20.46 2.29 10.81
CA CYS A 341 21.09 3.47 10.21
C CYS A 341 20.50 4.80 10.72
N HIS A 342 19.22 4.84 11.10
CA HIS A 342 18.49 6.03 11.58
C HIS A 342 18.34 6.04 13.11
N VAL A 343 19.47 5.91 13.83
CA VAL A 343 19.48 5.79 15.29
C VAL A 343 18.86 7.03 15.95
N LYS A 344 19.21 8.23 15.48
CA LYS A 344 18.76 9.50 16.05
C LYS A 344 17.25 9.69 15.87
N GLU A 345 16.74 9.52 14.66
CA GLU A 345 15.33 9.71 14.33
C GLU A 345 14.46 8.70 15.09
N CYS A 346 14.90 7.45 15.20
CA CYS A 346 14.22 6.43 16.00
C CYS A 346 14.20 6.80 17.49
N LYS A 347 15.28 7.36 18.04
CA LYS A 347 15.34 7.83 19.43
C LYS A 347 14.38 9.01 19.65
N GLU A 348 14.35 9.97 18.74
CA GLU A 348 13.43 11.12 18.78
C GLU A 348 11.96 10.67 18.67
N TYR A 349 11.65 9.76 17.76
CA TYR A 349 10.31 9.20 17.62
C TYR A 349 9.84 8.52 18.89
N LYS A 350 10.67 7.68 19.54
CA LYS A 350 10.32 7.00 20.80
C LYS A 350 9.96 7.98 21.93
N GLN A 351 10.45 9.22 21.89
CA GLN A 351 10.10 10.26 22.86
C GLN A 351 8.79 11.00 22.53
N SER A 352 8.28 10.85 21.30
CA SER A 352 7.11 11.58 20.83
C SER A 352 5.78 11.08 21.41
N ILE A 353 4.78 11.95 21.38
CA ILE A 353 3.40 11.58 21.72
C ILE A 353 2.85 10.49 20.81
N HIS A 354 3.23 10.48 19.53
CA HIS A 354 2.81 9.44 18.59
C HIS A 354 3.31 8.06 19.00
N ALA A 355 4.58 7.93 19.36
CA ALA A 355 5.13 6.66 19.83
C ALA A 355 4.49 6.22 21.15
N LYS A 356 4.33 7.13 22.12
CA LYS A 356 3.67 6.83 23.40
C LYS A 356 2.27 6.26 23.19
N LEU A 357 1.46 6.89 22.33
CA LEU A 357 0.12 6.40 22.01
C LEU A 357 0.14 5.09 21.21
N TYR A 358 1.09 4.93 20.29
CA TYR A 358 1.24 3.71 19.50
C TYR A 358 1.57 2.51 20.39
N PHE A 359 2.52 2.64 21.32
CA PHE A 359 2.89 1.58 22.26
C PHE A 359 1.80 1.30 23.28
N LYS A 360 0.95 2.27 23.62
CA LYS A 360 -0.28 2.08 24.40
C LYS A 360 -1.42 1.41 23.63
N GLY A 361 -1.20 1.06 22.35
CA GLY A 361 -2.17 0.31 21.57
C GLY A 361 -3.19 1.15 20.81
N ASN A 362 -3.04 2.48 20.76
CA ASN A 362 -3.95 3.32 19.98
C ASN A 362 -3.80 3.06 18.47
N PRO A 363 -4.83 2.54 17.77
CA PRO A 363 -4.73 2.18 16.37
C PRO A 363 -4.59 3.39 15.43
N LYS A 364 -4.99 4.59 15.89
CA LYS A 364 -4.87 5.85 15.13
C LYS A 364 -3.47 6.46 15.21
N ALA A 365 -2.66 6.06 16.20
CA ALA A 365 -1.30 6.56 16.31
C ALA A 365 -0.44 6.06 15.12
N PRO A 366 0.30 6.96 14.46
CA PRO A 366 1.19 6.59 13.38
C PRO A 366 2.47 5.96 13.92
N ASP A 367 3.06 5.08 13.11
CA ASP A 367 4.42 4.58 13.31
C ASP A 367 5.31 4.99 12.12
N CYS A 368 6.59 4.57 12.12
CA CYS A 368 7.52 4.92 11.03
C CYS A 368 6.99 4.49 9.66
N LEU A 369 6.40 3.30 9.55
CA LEU A 369 5.91 2.71 8.29
C LEU A 369 4.58 3.31 7.83
N LYS A 370 3.77 3.85 8.75
CA LYS A 370 2.54 4.59 8.42
C LYS A 370 2.89 5.96 7.81
N CYS A 371 3.99 6.57 8.24
CA CYS A 371 4.46 7.85 7.71
C CYS A 371 5.36 7.71 6.46
N HIS A 372 6.29 6.76 6.45
CA HIS A 372 7.30 6.61 5.40
C HIS A 372 7.01 5.47 4.40
N GLY A 373 6.11 4.56 4.73
CA GLY A 373 5.87 3.34 3.95
C GLY A 373 6.96 2.27 4.16
N TYR A 374 6.95 1.23 3.32
CA TYR A 374 7.86 0.08 3.42
C TYR A 374 9.05 0.21 2.44
N HIS A 375 8.80 -0.04 1.16
CA HIS A 375 9.80 0.05 0.08
C HIS A 375 9.70 1.35 -0.72
N ASN A 376 8.78 2.23 -0.35
CA ASN A 376 8.51 3.51 -1.00
C ASN A 376 8.97 4.71 -0.18
N VAL A 377 9.92 4.50 0.75
CA VAL A 377 10.47 5.57 1.62
C VAL A 377 11.02 6.67 0.75
N GLN A 378 10.47 7.88 0.88
CA GLN A 378 10.89 9.03 0.09
C GLN A 378 11.98 9.82 0.83
N LYS A 379 12.81 10.54 0.07
CA LYS A 379 13.71 11.53 0.67
C LYS A 379 12.87 12.62 1.33
N ILE A 380 13.41 13.25 2.37
CA ILE A 380 12.80 14.44 2.97
C ILE A 380 12.67 15.49 1.86
N SER A 381 11.45 15.66 1.37
CA SER A 381 11.18 16.53 0.23
C SER A 381 11.40 17.98 0.63
N LYS A 382 11.99 18.80 -0.25
CA LYS A 382 11.94 20.28 -0.10
C LYS A 382 10.53 20.81 -0.37
N ASP A 383 9.65 20.01 -0.99
CA ASP A 383 8.27 20.37 -1.24
C ASP A 383 7.46 20.44 0.07
N LYS A 384 7.05 21.66 0.38
CA LYS A 384 6.23 21.98 1.55
C LYS A 384 4.81 21.41 1.44
N LYS A 385 4.26 21.26 0.23
CA LYS A 385 2.93 20.66 0.05
C LYS A 385 2.95 19.17 0.42
N ALA A 386 3.96 18.43 -0.03
CA ALA A 386 4.19 17.05 0.41
C ALA A 386 4.41 16.94 1.93
N GLN A 387 5.20 17.83 2.53
CA GLN A 387 5.39 17.83 4.00
C GLN A 387 4.08 18.07 4.76
N LEU A 388 3.24 19.00 4.28
CA LEU A 388 1.92 19.28 4.86
C LEU A 388 0.99 18.06 4.76
N ALA A 389 1.02 17.35 3.62
CA ALA A 389 0.18 16.18 3.37
C ALA A 389 0.40 15.07 4.42
N ASN A 390 1.64 14.86 4.89
CA ASN A 390 1.97 13.82 5.87
C ASN A 390 1.22 13.98 7.20
N CYS A 391 1.16 15.19 7.74
CA CYS A 391 0.41 15.45 8.97
C CYS A 391 -1.10 15.49 8.71
N SER A 392 -1.47 16.10 7.59
CA SER A 392 -2.87 16.31 7.16
C SER A 392 -3.64 15.03 6.87
N ALA A 393 -2.96 13.92 6.62
CA ALA A 393 -3.59 12.62 6.42
C ALA A 393 -4.38 12.14 7.65
N CYS A 394 -3.92 12.52 8.85
CA CYS A 394 -4.60 12.22 10.11
C CYS A 394 -5.19 13.48 10.80
N HIS A 395 -4.54 14.63 10.66
CA HIS A 395 -4.92 15.90 11.29
C HIS A 395 -5.74 16.79 10.35
N THR A 396 -6.92 16.31 9.98
CA THR A 396 -7.77 16.97 8.98
C THR A 396 -8.39 18.26 9.52
N LYS A 397 -8.75 18.32 10.80
CA LYS A 397 -9.36 19.50 11.45
C LYS A 397 -8.36 20.66 11.53
N GLU A 398 -7.16 20.38 12.02
CA GLU A 398 -6.08 21.36 12.15
C GLU A 398 -5.63 21.87 10.78
N LYS A 399 -5.61 20.99 9.76
CA LYS A 399 -5.34 21.38 8.38
C LYS A 399 -6.34 22.43 7.89
N LEU A 400 -7.64 22.24 8.13
CA LEU A 400 -8.67 23.17 7.65
C LEU A 400 -8.44 24.58 8.21
N VAL A 401 -8.19 24.70 9.51
CA VAL A 401 -7.90 25.98 10.16
C VAL A 401 -6.55 26.56 9.70
N TYR A 402 -5.53 25.71 9.54
CA TYR A 402 -4.21 26.14 9.05
C TYR A 402 -4.30 26.76 7.64
N LYS A 403 -5.26 26.36 6.80
CA LYS A 403 -5.45 26.98 5.48
C LYS A 403 -5.74 28.48 5.54
N GLU A 404 -6.33 28.94 6.62
CA GLU A 404 -6.66 30.35 6.80
C GLU A 404 -5.44 31.20 7.20
N SER A 405 -4.36 30.55 7.65
CA SER A 405 -3.15 31.21 8.14
C SER A 405 -2.37 31.93 7.05
N VAL A 406 -1.59 32.92 7.47
CA VAL A 406 -0.64 33.62 6.59
C VAL A 406 0.41 32.68 5.99
N HIS A 407 0.80 31.62 6.71
CA HIS A 407 1.77 30.63 6.25
C HIS A 407 1.21 29.77 5.11
N TYR A 408 -0.03 29.31 5.22
CA TYR A 408 -0.66 28.54 4.14
C TYR A 408 -0.94 29.41 2.91
N LYS A 409 -1.45 30.63 3.10
CA LYS A 409 -1.65 31.58 1.99
C LYS A 409 -0.34 31.86 1.25
N ALA A 410 0.79 31.94 1.96
CA ALA A 410 2.11 32.03 1.33
C ALA A 410 2.49 30.75 0.57
N LEU A 411 2.17 29.57 1.12
CA LEU A 411 2.40 28.27 0.46
C LEU A 411 1.62 28.13 -0.84
N GLU A 412 0.35 28.56 -0.87
CA GLU A 412 -0.49 28.51 -2.08
C GLU A 412 0.06 29.41 -3.18
N LYS A 413 0.59 30.57 -2.82
CA LYS A 413 1.30 31.49 -3.74
C LYS A 413 2.68 30.98 -4.18
N GLY A 414 3.00 29.70 -3.95
CA GLY A 414 4.25 29.08 -4.38
C GLY A 414 5.48 29.48 -3.57
N LYS A 415 5.34 30.19 -2.44
CA LYS A 415 6.51 30.58 -1.62
C LYS A 415 7.08 29.35 -0.92
N THR A 416 8.32 28.99 -1.26
CA THR A 416 9.00 27.79 -0.76
C THR A 416 9.52 27.94 0.67
N LYS A 417 9.79 29.17 1.13
CA LYS A 417 10.22 29.49 2.50
C LYS A 417 9.04 29.75 3.44
N THR A 418 8.09 28.82 3.51
CA THR A 418 6.94 28.88 4.41
C THR A 418 6.94 27.76 5.44
N ALA A 419 6.36 28.01 6.61
CA ALA A 419 6.30 27.07 7.72
C ALA A 419 5.09 26.15 7.57
N VAL A 420 5.32 24.83 7.63
CA VAL A 420 4.26 23.79 7.70
C VAL A 420 4.22 23.15 9.10
N CYS A 421 3.31 22.21 9.34
CA CYS A 421 3.10 21.59 10.66
C CYS A 421 4.41 21.15 11.34
N SER A 422 5.31 20.48 10.61
CA SER A 422 6.59 19.98 11.14
C SER A 422 7.58 21.09 11.51
N ASN A 423 7.43 22.31 10.98
CA ASN A 423 8.26 23.44 11.39
C ASN A 423 7.91 23.90 12.81
N CYS A 424 6.64 23.80 13.21
CA CYS A 424 6.14 24.21 14.53
C CYS A 424 6.07 23.05 15.53
N HIS A 425 5.81 21.83 15.09
CA HIS A 425 5.61 20.65 15.97
C HIS A 425 6.74 19.62 15.93
N ASN A 426 7.74 19.80 15.06
CA ASN A 426 8.72 18.78 14.67
C ASN A 426 8.07 17.59 13.94
N ALA A 427 8.86 16.74 13.28
CA ALA A 427 8.37 15.57 12.56
C ALA A 427 8.49 14.27 13.37
N HIS A 428 9.66 14.02 13.96
CA HIS A 428 9.91 12.81 14.76
C HIS A 428 9.74 13.05 16.26
N LYS A 429 10.20 14.19 16.80
CA LYS A 429 10.02 14.56 18.21
C LYS A 429 8.77 15.43 18.44
N VAL A 430 7.59 14.87 18.18
CA VAL A 430 6.31 15.58 18.38
C VAL A 430 5.96 15.58 19.86
N GLU A 431 5.84 16.78 20.44
CA GLU A 431 5.50 16.99 21.86
C GLU A 431 4.04 17.46 22.02
N PRO A 432 3.37 17.12 23.14
CA PRO A 432 2.06 17.69 23.45
C PRO A 432 2.13 19.21 23.61
N VAL A 433 1.14 19.94 23.07
CA VAL A 433 1.10 21.41 23.10
C VAL A 433 1.15 21.98 24.52
N ALA A 434 0.57 21.28 25.50
CA ALA A 434 0.57 21.72 26.90
C ALA A 434 1.98 21.91 27.49
N VAL A 435 2.95 21.13 27.02
CA VAL A 435 4.34 21.17 27.50
C VAL A 435 5.30 21.77 26.49
N ALA A 436 4.97 21.72 25.19
CA ALA A 436 5.82 22.23 24.13
C ALA A 436 6.01 23.75 24.25
N ASN A 437 7.26 24.21 24.14
CA ASN A 437 7.54 25.64 23.94
C ASN A 437 7.49 25.94 22.43
N LEU A 438 6.30 26.25 21.91
CA LEU A 438 6.08 26.47 20.47
C LEU A 438 6.74 27.78 19.97
N ASN A 439 6.91 28.79 20.82
CA ASN A 439 7.50 30.07 20.43
C ASN A 439 8.93 29.89 19.89
N ARG A 440 9.70 28.98 20.49
CA ARG A 440 11.07 28.66 20.04
C ARG A 440 11.13 28.20 18.58
N ASN A 441 10.05 27.59 18.09
CA ASN A 441 9.98 27.11 16.71
C ASN A 441 9.67 28.26 15.73
N CYS A 442 8.93 29.29 16.17
CA CYS A 442 8.77 30.53 15.41
C CYS A 442 10.12 31.23 15.21
N LEU A 443 10.96 31.27 16.26
CA LEU A 443 12.28 31.92 16.23
C LEU A 443 13.27 31.28 15.26
N LYS A 444 13.09 30.01 14.87
CA LYS A 444 13.93 29.36 13.84
C LYS A 444 13.86 30.08 12.49
N CYS A 445 12.71 30.66 12.16
CA CYS A 445 12.49 31.42 10.93
C CYS A 445 12.43 32.95 11.18
N HIS A 446 11.86 33.38 12.32
CA HIS A 446 11.69 34.78 12.68
C HIS A 446 12.80 35.30 13.60
N LYS A 447 14.05 35.24 13.16
CA LYS A 447 15.23 35.53 14.00
C LYS A 447 15.25 36.94 14.63
N ASN A 448 14.79 37.96 13.89
CA ASN A 448 14.81 39.36 14.33
C ASN A 448 13.55 39.79 15.08
N VAL A 449 12.66 38.85 15.43
CA VAL A 449 11.33 39.18 15.94
C VAL A 449 11.38 39.93 17.28
N LYS A 450 12.34 39.61 18.16
CA LYS A 450 12.52 40.32 19.44
C LYS A 450 12.80 41.81 19.23
N LYS A 451 13.75 42.16 18.35
CA LYS A 451 14.11 43.54 18.03
C LYS A 451 12.94 44.31 17.41
N VAL A 452 12.16 43.65 16.55
CA VAL A 452 10.96 44.26 15.93
C VAL A 452 9.87 44.50 16.97
N HIS A 453 9.67 43.57 17.91
CA HIS A 453 8.64 43.70 18.95
C HIS A 453 9.03 44.71 20.02
N ASN A 454 10.31 44.86 20.37
CA ASN A 454 10.78 45.86 21.31
C ASN A 454 10.45 47.32 20.89
N LYS A 455 10.08 47.56 19.62
CA LYS A 455 9.63 48.88 19.15
C LYS A 455 8.27 49.30 19.71
N TRP A 456 7.42 48.35 20.12
CA TRP A 456 6.05 48.61 20.57
C TRP A 456 5.70 47.85 21.87
N LEU A 457 6.30 46.68 22.08
CA LEU A 457 6.19 45.89 23.30
C LEU A 457 7.34 46.26 24.24
N TRP A 458 7.15 47.33 25.00
CA TRP A 458 8.09 47.86 25.99
C TRP A 458 7.31 48.40 27.20
N ASN A 459 8.00 48.64 28.32
CA ASN A 459 7.40 49.17 29.54
C ASN A 459 7.78 50.64 29.73
N PRO A 460 6.90 51.61 29.47
CA PRO A 460 7.24 53.02 29.61
C PRO A 460 7.72 53.38 31.03
N PRO A 461 8.78 54.22 31.18
CA PRO A 461 9.55 54.91 30.14
C PRO A 461 10.75 54.11 29.58
N PHE A 462 10.97 52.86 30.02
CA PHE A 462 12.18 52.10 29.71
C PHE A 462 12.00 51.06 28.59
N ARG A 463 12.85 51.11 27.56
CA ARG A 463 12.86 50.13 26.47
C ARG A 463 13.97 49.09 26.66
N VAL A 464 13.64 47.96 27.29
CA VAL A 464 14.58 46.86 27.53
C VAL A 464 14.12 45.56 26.83
N ILE A 465 15.05 44.89 26.14
CA ILE A 465 14.75 43.65 25.39
C ILE A 465 14.27 42.52 26.32
N SER A 466 14.73 42.51 27.58
CA SER A 466 14.30 41.55 28.59
C SER A 466 12.78 41.56 28.82
N PHE A 467 12.10 42.69 28.59
CA PHE A 467 10.64 42.78 28.67
C PHE A 467 9.93 41.92 27.61
N VAL A 468 10.46 41.93 26.38
CA VAL A 468 9.98 41.08 25.28
C VAL A 468 10.22 39.61 25.59
N ASP A 469 11.34 39.29 26.24
CA ASP A 469 11.68 37.92 26.60
C ASP A 469 10.70 37.33 27.61
N VAL A 470 10.27 38.11 28.62
CA VAL A 470 9.25 37.61 29.55
C VAL A 470 7.93 37.32 28.84
N HIS A 471 7.51 38.17 27.90
CA HIS A 471 6.32 37.91 27.10
C HIS A 471 6.48 36.63 26.27
N PHE A 472 7.59 36.48 25.54
CA PHE A 472 7.79 35.32 24.67
C PHE A 472 8.04 34.01 25.44
N ASN A 473 8.44 34.08 26.71
CA ASN A 473 8.59 32.88 27.54
C ASN A 473 7.24 32.34 28.05
N ASN A 474 6.23 33.21 28.20
CA ASN A 474 4.99 32.88 28.89
C ASN A 474 3.72 32.98 28.03
N ILE A 475 3.76 33.78 26.97
CA ILE A 475 2.63 34.06 26.08
C ILE A 475 2.93 33.46 24.70
N ASN A 476 2.10 32.55 24.24
CA ASN A 476 2.24 31.97 22.90
C ASN A 476 2.05 33.04 21.82
N CYS A 477 2.85 33.06 20.75
CA CYS A 477 2.70 34.02 19.66
C CYS A 477 1.26 34.07 19.08
N ALA A 478 0.56 32.93 19.03
CA ALA A 478 -0.83 32.83 18.59
C ALA A 478 -1.79 33.72 19.40
N VAL A 479 -1.47 33.99 20.67
CA VAL A 479 -2.30 34.86 21.52
C VAL A 479 -2.43 36.26 20.95
N CYS A 480 -1.34 36.85 20.47
CA CYS A 480 -1.37 38.19 19.88
C CYS A 480 -1.66 38.16 18.37
N HIS A 481 -1.40 37.03 17.71
CA HIS A 481 -1.59 36.86 16.28
C HIS A 481 -2.96 36.30 15.90
N ILE A 482 -3.90 36.17 16.85
CA ILE A 482 -5.26 35.66 16.65
C ILE A 482 -6.23 36.42 17.56
N LYS A 483 -7.45 36.70 17.05
CA LYS A 483 -8.46 37.49 17.77
C LYS A 483 -9.38 36.68 18.70
N ASP A 484 -9.25 35.35 18.72
CA ASP A 484 -10.11 34.45 19.51
C ASP A 484 -9.90 34.56 21.03
N LYS A 485 -10.79 33.90 21.77
CA LYS A 485 -10.76 33.82 23.24
C LYS A 485 -9.45 33.24 23.74
N LYS A 486 -8.95 33.80 24.84
CA LYS A 486 -7.63 33.47 25.42
C LYS A 486 -7.82 32.86 26.81
N ALA A 487 -6.96 31.91 27.13
CA ALA A 487 -6.90 31.24 28.41
C ALA A 487 -5.55 31.45 29.07
N ILE A 488 -5.57 31.73 30.37
CA ILE A 488 -4.42 31.62 31.26
C ILE A 488 -4.50 30.22 31.89
N THR A 489 -3.61 29.33 31.46
CA THR A 489 -3.50 27.99 32.01
C THR A 489 -2.43 27.97 33.11
N LEU A 490 -2.85 27.63 34.33
CA LEU A 490 -1.99 27.36 35.46
C LEU A 490 -1.56 25.90 35.45
N VAL A 491 -0.27 25.63 35.56
CA VAL A 491 0.28 24.27 35.55
C VAL A 491 1.19 24.09 36.76
N LEU A 492 0.94 23.00 37.49
CA LEU A 492 1.78 22.56 38.60
C LEU A 492 3.04 21.89 38.06
N ILE A 493 4.20 22.48 38.30
CA ILE A 493 5.50 21.95 37.87
C ILE A 493 6.28 21.47 39.09
N ASN A 494 6.79 20.25 39.03
CA ASN A 494 7.75 19.77 40.01
C ASN A 494 9.11 20.44 39.75
N LYS A 495 9.67 21.16 40.74
CA LYS A 495 10.94 21.89 40.58
C LYS A 495 12.13 20.97 40.30
N SER A 496 12.12 19.76 40.86
CA SER A 496 13.21 18.80 40.73
C SER A 496 13.23 18.15 39.34
N THR A 497 12.08 17.69 38.85
CA THR A 497 12.00 17.01 37.54
C THR A 497 11.78 17.97 36.37
N LYS A 498 11.31 19.19 36.65
CA LYS A 498 10.83 20.19 35.66
C LYS A 498 9.67 19.69 34.79
N GLU A 499 8.99 18.61 35.21
CA GLU A 499 7.81 18.07 34.53
C GLU A 499 6.51 18.52 35.21
N PRO A 500 5.39 18.60 34.47
CA PRO A 500 4.08 18.79 35.07
C PRO A 500 3.69 17.64 35.97
N LEU A 501 3.18 17.96 37.16
CA LEU A 501 2.60 16.99 38.07
C LEU A 501 1.36 16.34 37.46
N SER A 502 1.33 15.02 37.54
CA SER A 502 0.17 14.20 37.22
C SER A 502 -0.86 14.25 38.33
N ILE A 503 -2.13 14.05 37.96
CA ILE A 503 -3.23 13.93 38.93
C ILE A 503 -2.99 12.79 39.93
N LYS A 504 -2.25 11.74 39.53
CA LYS A 504 -1.84 10.63 40.40
C LYS A 504 -0.84 11.06 41.47
N GLU A 505 0.12 11.90 41.10
CA GLU A 505 1.08 12.47 42.06
C GLU A 505 0.41 13.46 43.01
N VAL A 506 -0.54 14.26 42.50
CA VAL A 506 -1.37 15.14 43.34
C VAL A 506 -2.22 14.31 44.31
N ALA A 507 -2.90 13.26 43.85
CA ALA A 507 -3.67 12.33 44.67
C ALA A 507 -2.81 11.70 45.78
N LYS A 508 -1.61 11.23 45.41
CA LYS A 508 -0.64 10.66 46.35
C LYS A 508 -0.20 11.68 47.41
N ALA A 509 0.07 12.92 47.02
CA ALA A 509 0.42 13.99 47.96
C ALA A 509 -0.75 14.30 48.91
N LEU A 510 -1.97 14.29 48.39
CA LEU A 510 -3.18 14.54 49.19
C LEU A 510 -3.65 13.34 50.02
N ARG A 511 -3.12 12.13 49.79
CA ARG A 511 -3.59 10.87 50.37
C ARG A 511 -5.08 10.61 50.08
N VAL A 512 -5.49 10.87 48.85
CA VAL A 512 -6.86 10.62 48.34
C VAL A 512 -6.81 9.81 47.06
N SER A 513 -7.96 9.27 46.64
CA SER A 513 -8.07 8.64 45.32
C SER A 513 -8.02 9.68 44.19
N VAL A 514 -7.73 9.25 42.95
CA VAL A 514 -7.63 10.16 41.79
C VAL A 514 -8.92 10.92 41.52
N ASP A 515 -10.08 10.30 41.79
CA ASP A 515 -11.38 10.91 41.53
C ASP A 515 -11.80 11.89 42.64
N GLU A 516 -11.23 11.76 43.84
CA GLU A 516 -11.40 12.71 44.95
C GLU A 516 -10.47 13.93 44.88
N VAL A 517 -9.50 13.96 43.97
CA VAL A 517 -8.59 15.12 43.85
C VAL A 517 -9.37 16.41 43.59
N LEU A 518 -10.40 16.35 42.74
CA LEU A 518 -11.20 17.53 42.40
C LEU A 518 -11.96 18.06 43.62
N SER A 519 -12.56 17.19 44.44
CA SER A 519 -13.29 17.61 45.65
C SER A 519 -12.39 18.16 46.75
N LYS A 520 -11.06 17.97 46.64
CA LYS A 520 -10.06 18.60 47.51
C LYS A 520 -9.53 19.94 46.98
N ILE A 521 -9.85 20.27 45.72
CA ILE A 521 -9.47 21.55 45.09
C ILE A 521 -10.68 22.48 45.07
N ASP A 522 -11.82 22.00 44.59
CA ASP A 522 -13.12 22.66 44.57
C ASP A 522 -13.95 22.11 45.74
N LEU A 523 -13.99 22.86 46.84
CA LEU A 523 -14.57 22.42 48.11
C LEU A 523 -16.09 22.54 48.10
N ASN A 524 -16.63 23.54 47.39
CA ASN A 524 -18.06 23.76 47.28
C ASN A 524 -18.71 23.01 46.10
N LYS A 525 -17.90 22.34 45.27
CA LYS A 525 -18.32 21.49 44.13
C LYS A 525 -19.12 22.25 43.07
N ASN A 526 -18.87 23.55 42.90
CA ASN A 526 -19.55 24.38 41.91
C ASN A 526 -18.92 24.31 40.51
N ASN A 527 -17.88 23.49 40.32
CA ASN A 527 -17.06 23.34 39.11
C ASN A 527 -16.25 24.60 38.72
N LEU A 528 -16.00 25.49 39.68
CA LEU A 528 -15.21 26.71 39.54
C LEU A 528 -14.31 26.88 40.76
N ILE A 529 -12.99 26.73 40.57
CA ILE A 529 -12.05 26.93 41.66
C ILE A 529 -12.01 28.41 42.01
N GLU A 530 -12.49 28.76 43.19
CA GLU A 530 -12.48 30.12 43.69
C GLU A 530 -11.07 30.55 44.13
N GLU A 531 -10.86 31.86 44.30
CA GLU A 531 -9.57 32.40 44.71
C GLU A 531 -9.02 31.75 45.98
N LYS A 532 -9.84 31.67 47.04
CA LYS A 532 -9.42 31.10 48.34
C LYS A 532 -9.08 29.62 48.21
N GLU A 533 -9.90 28.87 47.46
CA GLU A 533 -9.72 27.44 47.23
C GLU A 533 -8.40 27.15 46.52
N LEU A 534 -8.10 27.88 45.44
CA LEU A 534 -6.86 27.73 44.70
C LEU A 534 -5.64 27.94 45.59
N TRP A 535 -5.60 29.05 46.34
CA TRP A 535 -4.44 29.40 47.16
C TRP A 535 -4.27 28.47 48.35
N ASN A 536 -5.37 28.02 48.98
CA ASN A 536 -5.33 27.04 50.05
C ASN A 536 -4.80 25.68 49.54
N PHE A 537 -5.31 25.21 48.40
CA PHE A 537 -4.83 23.98 47.77
C PHE A 537 -3.34 24.05 47.44
N LEU A 538 -2.87 25.16 46.87
CA LEU A 538 -1.46 25.34 46.51
C LEU A 538 -0.56 25.34 47.74
N ASN A 539 -0.95 26.01 48.82
CA ASN A 539 -0.19 26.00 50.07
C ASN A 539 -0.08 24.56 50.63
N LEU A 540 -1.17 23.81 50.60
CA LEU A 540 -1.21 22.43 51.09
C LEU A 540 -0.33 21.48 50.27
N ILE A 541 -0.32 21.62 48.94
CA ILE A 541 0.56 20.83 48.07
C ILE A 541 2.03 21.23 48.24
N LYS A 542 2.34 22.53 48.37
CA LYS A 542 3.71 23.04 48.52
C LYS A 542 4.42 22.51 49.76
N GLN A 543 3.68 22.22 50.84
CA GLN A 543 4.24 21.60 52.04
C GLN A 543 4.70 20.16 51.81
N LYS A 544 4.18 19.48 50.77
CA LYS A 544 4.41 18.06 50.52
C LYS A 544 5.27 17.79 49.29
N VAL A 545 5.26 18.70 48.33
CA VAL A 545 5.95 18.58 47.04
C VAL A 545 6.66 19.88 46.72
N ASN A 546 7.92 19.79 46.26
CA ASN A 546 8.69 20.93 45.82
C ASN A 546 8.13 21.51 44.50
N LEU A 547 7.11 22.38 44.65
CA LEU A 547 6.22 22.83 43.60
C LEU A 547 6.55 24.24 43.11
N ASP A 548 6.44 24.44 41.80
CA ASP A 548 6.37 25.74 41.13
C ASP A 548 5.03 25.86 40.40
N LEU A 549 4.34 27.00 40.52
CA LEU A 549 3.10 27.25 39.79
C LEU A 549 3.39 28.09 38.58
N ARG A 550 3.22 27.54 37.38
CA ARG A 550 3.47 28.29 36.14
C ARG A 550 2.20 28.66 35.42
N ALA A 551 1.99 29.96 35.21
CA ALA A 551 1.01 30.46 34.27
C ALA A 551 1.58 30.51 32.85
N LYS A 552 0.75 30.15 31.86
CA LYS A 552 1.00 30.37 30.43
C LYS A 552 -0.28 30.88 29.78
N MET A 553 -0.13 31.73 28.76
CA MET A 553 -1.27 32.21 27.98
C MET A 553 -1.31 31.56 26.59
N ALA A 554 -2.48 31.05 26.22
CA ALA A 554 -2.76 30.43 24.92
C ALA A 554 -4.18 30.77 24.46
N VAL A 555 -4.52 30.43 23.21
CA VAL A 555 -5.92 30.46 22.74
C VAL A 555 -6.71 29.32 23.39
N VAL A 556 -7.99 29.58 23.69
CA VAL A 556 -8.87 28.61 24.39
C VAL A 556 -9.01 27.33 23.58
N ASN A 557 -9.32 27.47 22.29
CA ASN A 557 -9.41 26.37 21.34
C ASN A 557 -8.03 26.17 20.66
N PRO A 558 -7.34 25.05 20.90
CA PRO A 558 -6.03 24.80 20.31
C PRO A 558 -6.03 24.73 18.78
N ASN A 559 -7.18 24.42 18.14
CA ASN A 559 -7.26 24.39 16.68
C ASN A 559 -7.07 25.79 16.10
N ASP A 560 -7.64 26.81 16.74
CA ASP A 560 -7.59 28.19 16.28
C ASP A 560 -6.14 28.70 16.25
N ALA A 561 -5.25 28.16 17.10
CA ALA A 561 -3.81 28.48 17.09
C ALA A 561 -3.13 28.27 15.73
N HIS A 562 -3.73 27.48 14.84
CA HIS A 562 -3.22 27.24 13.49
C HIS A 562 -3.54 28.37 12.51
N LYS A 563 -4.44 29.31 12.86
CA LYS A 563 -4.87 30.47 12.06
C LYS A 563 -4.05 31.72 12.37
N ILE A 564 -2.73 31.63 12.27
CA ILE A 564 -1.85 32.79 12.51
C ILE A 564 -2.15 33.90 11.49
N GLU A 565 -2.64 35.05 11.96
CA GLU A 565 -2.95 36.22 11.14
C GLU A 565 -1.68 37.07 10.83
N PRO A 566 -1.70 37.86 9.74
CA PRO A 566 -0.61 38.77 9.38
C PRO A 566 -0.38 39.88 10.42
N LYS A 567 0.84 40.46 10.40
CA LYS A 567 1.33 41.45 11.36
C LYS A 567 0.46 42.71 11.54
N ASN A 568 -0.33 43.07 10.53
CA ASN A 568 -1.22 44.23 10.55
C ASN A 568 -2.52 43.97 11.33
N LYS A 569 -2.88 42.70 11.55
CA LYS A 569 -4.04 42.29 12.35
C LYS A 569 -3.67 41.82 13.76
N ALA A 570 -2.37 41.77 14.07
CA ALA A 570 -1.88 41.36 15.38
C ALA A 570 -2.23 42.42 16.44
N ILE A 571 -2.56 41.96 17.65
CA ILE A 571 -2.87 42.80 18.80
C ILE A 571 -1.58 43.48 19.27
N LYS A 572 -1.58 44.81 19.28
CA LYS A 572 -0.46 45.64 19.79
C LYS A 572 -0.87 46.54 20.95
N ASP A 573 -2.17 46.63 21.20
CA ASP A 573 -2.71 47.39 22.32
C ASP A 573 -2.56 46.58 23.61
N CYS A 574 -1.71 47.08 24.51
CA CYS A 574 -1.44 46.46 25.80
C CYS A 574 -2.70 46.36 26.69
N THR A 575 -3.66 47.28 26.51
CA THR A 575 -4.86 47.33 27.35
C THR A 575 -5.77 46.12 27.13
N VAL A 576 -5.74 45.49 25.95
CA VAL A 576 -6.49 44.27 25.64
C VAL A 576 -6.17 43.13 26.61
N CYS A 577 -4.96 43.12 27.18
CA CYS A 577 -4.52 42.09 28.11
C CYS A 577 -4.31 42.57 29.54
N HIS A 578 -3.83 43.81 29.71
CA HIS A 578 -3.49 44.35 31.02
C HIS A 578 -4.66 45.08 31.70
N ASN A 579 -5.79 45.30 31.02
CA ASN A 579 -6.99 45.84 31.67
C ASN A 579 -7.60 44.80 32.64
N ILE A 580 -8.09 45.26 33.80
CA ILE A 580 -8.75 44.40 34.80
C ILE A 580 -10.01 43.71 34.27
N LYS A 581 -10.70 44.33 33.30
CA LYS A 581 -11.88 43.79 32.61
C LYS A 581 -11.54 42.92 31.39
N SER A 582 -10.27 42.61 31.14
CA SER A 582 -9.87 41.77 30.00
C SER A 582 -10.56 40.40 30.03
N ASP A 583 -11.12 39.99 28.90
CA ASP A 583 -11.90 38.76 28.80
C ASP A 583 -11.02 37.51 28.62
N PHE A 584 -10.36 37.10 29.70
CA PHE A 584 -9.59 35.84 29.73
C PHE A 584 -10.25 34.81 30.62
N ILE A 585 -10.25 33.57 30.17
CA ILE A 585 -10.58 32.42 31.02
C ILE A 585 -9.32 32.07 31.81
N THR A 586 -9.46 31.74 33.09
CA THR A 586 -8.38 31.15 33.89
C THR A 586 -8.72 29.69 34.14
N GLU A 587 -7.73 28.81 33.99
CA GLU A 587 -7.93 27.38 34.18
C GLU A 587 -6.72 26.72 34.84
N LEU A 588 -6.95 25.72 35.69
CA LEU A 588 -5.92 24.85 36.25
C LEU A 588 -5.80 23.59 35.39
N GLY A 589 -4.61 23.37 34.84
CA GLY A 589 -4.28 22.19 34.04
C GLY A 589 -3.61 21.10 34.87
N LEU A 590 -4.30 19.97 35.05
CA LEU A 590 -3.77 18.75 35.69
C LEU A 590 -3.59 17.64 34.66
N LYS A 591 -2.43 16.98 34.67
CA LYS A 591 -2.14 15.88 33.75
C LYS A 591 -2.84 14.59 34.21
N LYS A 592 -3.91 14.17 33.53
CA LYS A 592 -4.58 12.87 33.69
C LYS A 592 -4.19 11.98 32.52
N ASP A 593 -3.28 11.05 32.78
CA ASP A 593 -2.63 10.19 31.77
C ASP A 593 -1.90 10.99 30.66
N GLU A 594 -2.34 10.88 29.40
CA GLU A 594 -1.80 11.62 28.24
C GLU A 594 -2.61 12.89 27.93
N LYS A 595 -3.68 13.17 28.69
CA LYS A 595 -4.52 14.36 28.52
C LYS A 595 -4.28 15.33 29.68
N VAL A 596 -4.51 16.61 29.41
CA VAL A 596 -4.58 17.62 30.46
C VAL A 596 -6.04 17.89 30.73
N GLN A 597 -6.47 17.58 31.94
CA GLN A 597 -7.77 17.99 32.45
C GLN A 597 -7.64 19.46 32.84
N LYS A 598 -8.55 20.29 32.32
CA LYS A 598 -8.62 21.72 32.59
C LYS A 598 -9.82 21.96 33.48
N ILE A 599 -9.62 22.71 34.57
CA ILE A 599 -10.66 23.06 35.53
C ILE A 599 -10.76 24.58 35.54
N ALA A 600 -11.98 25.13 35.50
CA ALA A 600 -12.16 26.58 35.53
C ALA A 600 -11.69 27.16 36.86
N VAL A 601 -11.07 28.34 36.81
CA VAL A 601 -10.59 29.10 37.97
C VAL A 601 -11.17 30.50 37.88
N ASP A 602 -11.66 31.04 39.00
CA ASP A 602 -12.16 32.41 39.05
C ASP A 602 -11.05 33.40 38.61
N LYS A 603 -11.42 34.35 37.74
CA LYS A 603 -10.53 35.41 37.27
C LYS A 603 -9.97 36.24 38.42
N LYS A 604 -10.70 36.37 39.55
CA LYS A 604 -10.21 37.04 40.76
C LYS A 604 -8.91 36.45 41.30
N ALA A 605 -8.72 35.14 41.16
CA ALA A 605 -7.51 34.46 41.60
C ALA A 605 -6.25 35.02 40.93
N MET A 606 -6.34 35.47 39.67
CA MET A 606 -5.23 36.07 38.93
C MET A 606 -5.05 37.57 39.19
N ASN A 607 -5.96 38.21 39.91
CA ASN A 607 -5.88 39.62 40.29
C ASN A 607 -5.56 39.82 41.78
N SER A 608 -5.26 38.74 42.51
CA SER A 608 -4.98 38.79 43.95
C SER A 608 -3.50 39.00 44.26
N ILE A 609 -3.22 39.47 45.48
CA ILE A 609 -1.84 39.68 45.97
C ILE A 609 -1.05 38.37 46.03
N ASN A 610 -1.73 37.23 46.21
CA ASN A 610 -1.12 35.91 46.28
C ASN A 610 -0.49 35.48 44.96
N VAL A 611 -0.85 36.09 43.83
CA VAL A 611 -0.22 35.82 42.54
C VAL A 611 1.26 36.23 42.53
N VAL A 612 1.58 37.33 43.22
CA VAL A 612 2.93 37.93 43.19
C VAL A 612 3.99 36.96 43.72
N PRO A 613 3.89 36.33 44.90
CA PRO A 613 4.89 35.36 45.34
C PRO A 613 4.85 34.04 44.56
N ASN A 614 3.71 33.68 43.97
CA ASN A 614 3.47 32.34 43.44
C ASN A 614 3.64 32.20 41.92
N VAL A 615 3.55 33.29 41.16
CA VAL A 615 3.59 33.31 39.68
C VAL A 615 4.44 34.49 39.17
N ARG A 616 5.56 34.77 39.84
CA ARG A 616 6.47 35.91 39.58
C ARG A 616 6.91 36.04 38.12
N HIS A 617 7.12 34.93 37.45
CA HIS A 617 7.59 34.90 36.06
C HIS A 617 6.54 35.33 35.04
N PHE A 618 5.26 35.38 35.41
CA PHE A 618 4.16 35.76 34.53
C PHE A 618 3.74 37.23 34.71
N TYR A 619 3.95 37.80 35.90
CA TYR A 619 3.64 39.21 36.20
C TYR A 619 4.94 40.00 36.25
N VAL A 620 5.21 40.79 35.20
CA VAL A 620 6.31 41.77 35.19
C VAL A 620 5.80 43.07 35.81
N LEU A 621 6.62 43.68 36.66
CA LEU A 621 6.41 45.00 37.23
C LEU A 621 6.05 46.03 36.13
N GLY A 622 4.83 46.55 36.19
CA GLY A 622 4.27 47.53 35.26
C GLY A 622 2.76 47.35 35.08
N LEU A 623 1.98 48.33 35.58
CA LEU A 623 0.50 48.34 35.61
C LEU A 623 -0.09 47.00 36.11
N THR A 624 0.17 46.69 37.37
CA THR A 624 -0.38 45.50 38.01
C THR A 624 -1.90 45.60 38.06
N LYS A 625 -2.63 44.54 37.69
CA LYS A 625 -4.09 44.41 37.91
C LYS A 625 -4.50 44.38 39.40
N ILE A 626 -3.54 44.63 40.30
CA ILE A 626 -3.66 44.44 41.74
C ILE A 626 -3.78 45.83 42.37
N LYS A 627 -5.02 46.22 42.69
CA LYS A 627 -5.37 47.55 43.22
C LYS A 627 -4.53 47.97 44.44
N ILE A 628 -4.06 47.01 45.24
CA ILE A 628 -3.31 47.32 46.47
C ILE A 628 -1.98 48.02 46.19
N PHE A 629 -1.33 47.75 45.05
CA PHE A 629 -0.08 48.44 44.71
C PHE A 629 -0.33 49.88 44.30
N ASP A 630 -1.45 50.16 43.64
CA ASP A 630 -1.86 51.54 43.33
C ASP A 630 -2.12 52.31 44.63
N THR A 631 -2.83 51.70 45.59
CA THR A 631 -3.06 52.30 46.91
C THR A 631 -1.77 52.52 47.69
N LEU A 632 -0.87 51.53 47.74
CA LEU A 632 0.41 51.64 48.44
C LEU A 632 1.33 52.69 47.81
N PHE A 633 1.31 52.81 46.48
CA PHE A 633 2.06 53.85 45.77
C PHE A 633 1.55 55.24 46.13
N VAL A 634 0.23 55.46 46.14
CA VAL A 634 -0.39 56.73 46.55
C VAL A 634 -0.07 57.04 48.02
N LEU A 635 -0.20 56.06 48.92
CA LEU A 635 0.16 56.22 50.33
C LEU A 635 1.65 56.55 50.51
N GLY A 636 2.53 55.94 49.71
CA GLY A 636 3.97 56.23 49.71
C GLY A 636 4.27 57.67 49.28
N ILE A 637 3.58 58.18 48.26
CA ILE A 637 3.69 59.59 47.85
C ILE A 637 3.21 60.52 48.96
N ILE A 638 2.05 60.23 49.57
CA ILE A 638 1.50 61.03 50.68
C ILE A 638 2.48 61.03 51.86
N ALA A 639 3.04 59.89 52.23
CA ALA A 639 4.02 59.77 53.30
C ALA A 639 5.31 60.56 52.99
N ALA A 640 5.82 60.48 51.76
CA ALA A 640 7.02 61.22 51.34
C ALA A 640 6.79 62.73 51.40
N LEU A 641 5.64 63.21 50.91
CA LEU A 641 5.25 64.61 51.04
C LEU A 641 5.07 65.01 52.50
N GLY A 642 4.44 64.16 53.32
CA GLY A 642 4.27 64.39 54.75
C GLY A 642 5.59 64.52 55.51
N ILE A 643 6.59 63.69 55.20
CA ILE A 643 7.94 63.81 55.77
C ILE A 643 8.60 65.11 55.33
N ALA A 644 8.51 65.49 54.05
CA ALA A 644 9.11 66.71 53.54
C ALA A 644 8.49 67.97 54.19
N PHE A 645 7.16 68.06 54.24
CA PHE A 645 6.45 69.18 54.88
C PHE A 645 6.60 69.17 56.40
N GLY A 646 6.58 68.00 57.04
CA GLY A 646 6.81 67.86 58.47
C GLY A 646 8.22 68.29 58.87
N HIS A 647 9.24 67.87 58.11
CA HIS A 647 10.63 68.29 58.33
C HIS A 647 10.80 69.79 58.11
N LEU A 648 10.19 70.36 57.07
CA LEU A 648 10.21 71.80 56.82
C LEU A 648 9.49 72.58 57.93
N GLY A 649 8.32 72.12 58.37
CA GLY A 649 7.56 72.69 59.48
C GLY A 649 8.34 72.66 60.80
N LEU A 650 8.94 71.51 61.15
CA LEU A 650 9.83 71.39 62.32
C LEU A 650 11.03 72.33 62.19
N ARG A 651 11.60 72.50 61.00
CA ARG A 651 12.72 73.43 60.78
C ARG A 651 12.28 74.87 61.05
N ILE A 652 11.10 75.27 60.59
CA ILE A 652 10.51 76.60 60.84
C ILE A 652 10.22 76.79 62.34
N ILE A 653 9.52 75.85 62.98
CA ILE A 653 9.16 75.91 64.41
C ILE A 653 10.38 75.91 65.33
N THR A 654 11.44 75.16 64.99
CA THR A 654 12.69 75.12 65.77
C THR A 654 13.65 76.26 65.43
N THR A 655 13.33 77.14 64.47
CA THR A 655 14.18 78.27 64.08
C THR A 655 14.46 79.25 65.24
N PRO A 656 13.48 79.64 66.08
CA PRO A 656 13.73 80.51 67.24
C PRO A 656 14.67 79.87 68.27
N ILE A 657 14.52 78.57 68.52
CA ILE A 657 15.36 77.79 69.46
C ILE A 657 16.79 77.66 68.92
N ARG A 658 16.93 77.40 67.60
CA ARG A 658 18.23 77.34 66.92
C ARG A 658 18.92 78.70 66.82
N ARG A 659 18.17 79.80 66.71
CA ARG A 659 18.72 81.16 66.78
C ARG A 659 19.19 81.51 68.18
N LYS A 660 18.43 81.16 69.24
CA LYS A 660 18.87 81.34 70.64
C LYS A 660 20.16 80.57 70.96
N ARG A 661 20.32 79.34 70.48
CA ARG A 661 21.57 78.55 70.64
C ARG A 661 22.79 79.06 69.86
N ARG A 662 22.59 79.93 68.86
CA ARG A 662 23.68 80.53 68.06
C ARG A 662 23.98 81.98 68.45
N GLY A 663 23.19 82.57 69.36
CA GLY A 663 23.24 83.98 69.72
C GLY A 663 23.53 84.30 71.20
N GLY A 664 23.75 83.29 72.05
CA GLY A 664 24.52 83.47 73.29
C GLY A 664 25.96 83.04 72.98
N MET A 665 26.99 83.89 73.08
CA MET A 665 27.50 84.50 74.32
C MET A 665 27.61 83.47 75.44
#